data_AF-A0AA91SZM2-F1
#
_entry.id   AF-A0AA91SZM2-F1
#
_cell.length_a   1.000
_cell.length_b   1.000
_cell.length_c   1.000
_cell.angle_alpha   90.00
_cell.angle_beta   90.00
_cell.angle_gamma   90.00
#
_symmetry.space_group_name_H-M   'P 1'
#
loop_
_entity.id
_entity.type
_entity.pdbx_description
1 polymer ?
#
loop_
_entity_poly.entity_id
_entity_poly.type
_entity_poly.pdbx_seq_one_letter_code
_entity_poly.pdbx_strand_id
1 'polypeptide(L)'
;MGKLKKGRKSQNRRHNPVARKNGASGKQDSKEETTRQNKIVPLIAKLSSSATNDQSLALSTIGVLAEDEQMRKLLLKERLVATLVEEILSKSSDDELIVEAYGVLRNLTIEEGYDVAMHLWRLKIWTFIQNGLEKIQKSYEFLNSDPKKLDKKRAHLLFDFTENVLSLIVAIASCSEDLYDNIYADIDPVVKLVIDVLNWNIPKLRTSTKLFNALLDFIYEFASDSAAFVSDLAAQESFSLASLEEAVQSSAHAQNNLGKVIVQGIKFHLYEVQSSLEEDKQTACLSILKSIFGTITQLDLEEMNRQLSQKEKLPEPKPADDEKPQNIDIAFGSDSAEKIQARFDLQAIDVTIDLFTTMCEYLAINESHVEESVSLNNELVAFLLDVAFPSCLHLLKYNHEHAQVFQLTVKVLVALNNLCWLFLSNETIPVEWYTKIPLLWDAVDSVSVSENMEVQKLVLSILWALSKSVGPEVRNKVTQAHITGLLEKCTQLTQGSSIADEPVAVYEFLLSAIGFLGSVAQVIGNTDMTREIGEFLLSQIAHYVVEENHHKERKAVEIPFECLNLMYDIFGDAEYDYDLPVFVEGAYLDRLRQLEPAVKTCYKQIDKNRDKDLKIRAEEVYGNLGRFIVYKERERA
;
A
#
# COMPACT_ATOMS: atom_id res chain seq x y z
N MET A 1 3.07 22.04 -6.26
CA MET A 1 4.02 21.21 -7.04
C MET A 1 3.23 20.09 -7.69
N GLY A 2 3.54 19.71 -8.93
CA GLY A 2 2.82 18.62 -9.62
C GLY A 2 3.16 17.28 -8.97
N LYS A 3 2.34 16.82 -8.02
CA LYS A 3 2.49 15.50 -7.39
C LYS A 3 2.14 14.42 -8.41
N LEU A 4 2.86 13.30 -8.38
CA LEU A 4 2.49 12.14 -9.18
C LEU A 4 1.17 11.59 -8.62
N LYS A 5 0.08 11.71 -9.39
CA LYS A 5 -1.28 11.31 -8.95
C LYS A 5 -1.39 9.80 -8.63
N LYS A 6 -0.39 8.99 -9.02
CA LYS A 6 -0.45 7.52 -9.07
C LYS A 6 0.32 6.83 -7.93
N GLY A 7 1.48 7.33 -7.48
CA GLY A 7 2.30 6.68 -6.45
C GLY A 7 1.65 6.60 -5.05
N ARG A 8 0.88 7.63 -4.67
CA ARG A 8 0.33 7.74 -3.30
C ARG A 8 -0.70 6.70 -2.89
N LYS A 9 -1.45 6.12 -3.84
CA LYS A 9 -2.58 5.23 -3.49
C LYS A 9 -2.11 3.85 -3.04
N SER A 10 -0.98 3.34 -3.55
CA SER A 10 -0.42 2.05 -3.12
C SER A 10 0.46 2.16 -1.87
N GLN A 11 1.07 3.32 -1.62
CA GLN A 11 2.08 3.50 -0.55
C GLN A 11 1.54 3.99 0.81
N ASN A 12 0.27 4.42 0.91
CA ASN A 12 -0.29 5.08 2.10
C ASN A 12 -0.34 4.26 3.41
N ARG A 13 0.18 3.02 3.40
CA ARG A 13 0.54 2.30 4.61
C ARG A 13 1.86 1.59 4.35
N ARG A 14 2.99 2.21 4.74
CA ARG A 14 4.25 1.48 4.98
C ARG A 14 3.99 0.47 6.10
N HIS A 15 3.43 -0.68 5.72
CA HIS A 15 3.18 -1.77 6.62
C HIS A 15 4.50 -2.51 6.77
N ASN A 16 5.00 -2.69 8.00
CA ASN A 16 6.08 -3.64 8.22
C ASN A 16 5.52 -5.04 7.92
N PRO A 17 5.97 -5.73 6.86
CA PRO A 17 5.36 -6.99 6.42
C PRO A 17 5.55 -8.13 7.45
N VAL A 18 6.33 -7.90 8.51
CA VAL A 18 6.65 -8.85 9.59
C VAL A 18 5.98 -8.48 10.92
N ALA A 19 5.25 -7.37 11.02
CA ALA A 19 4.64 -6.92 12.28
C ALA A 19 3.60 -7.91 12.80
N ARG A 20 3.72 -8.38 14.05
CA ARG A 20 2.78 -9.37 14.61
C ARG A 20 1.51 -8.70 15.12
N LYS A 21 0.35 -9.07 14.56
CA LYS A 21 -0.98 -8.69 15.08
C LYS A 21 -1.60 -9.82 15.89
N ASN A 22 -2.17 -9.50 17.06
CA ASN A 22 -2.92 -10.44 17.89
C ASN A 22 -4.39 -10.02 17.99
N GLY A 23 -5.32 -10.96 17.81
CA GLY A 23 -6.76 -10.75 18.00
C GLY A 23 -7.14 -10.55 19.48
N ALA A 24 -8.00 -9.56 19.75
CA ALA A 24 -8.37 -9.13 21.09
C ALA A 24 -9.61 -9.85 21.65
N SER A 25 -9.64 -10.11 22.97
CA SER A 25 -10.86 -10.53 23.70
C SER A 25 -10.95 -9.88 25.09
N GLY A 26 -12.17 -9.52 25.52
CA GLY A 26 -12.48 -8.58 26.62
C GLY A 26 -12.13 -8.96 28.08
N LYS A 27 -11.14 -9.83 28.33
CA LYS A 27 -10.57 -10.06 29.68
C LYS A 27 -9.16 -9.42 29.85
N GLN A 28 -8.79 -8.52 28.94
CA GLN A 28 -7.42 -8.04 28.76
C GLN A 28 -7.04 -6.85 29.67
N ASP A 29 -7.96 -5.91 29.93
CA ASP A 29 -7.65 -4.61 30.53
C ASP A 29 -6.96 -4.68 31.91
N SER A 30 -7.37 -5.60 32.80
CA SER A 30 -6.73 -5.75 34.12
C SER A 30 -5.31 -6.34 34.05
N LYS A 31 -5.06 -7.23 33.08
CA LYS A 31 -3.71 -7.78 32.84
C LYS A 31 -2.81 -6.76 32.16
N GLU A 32 -3.36 -5.94 31.28
CA GLU A 32 -2.65 -4.84 30.62
C GLU A 32 -2.25 -3.76 31.63
N GLU A 33 -3.14 -3.37 32.54
CA GLU A 33 -2.85 -2.44 33.63
C GLU A 33 -1.69 -2.94 34.51
N THR A 34 -1.74 -4.22 34.88
CA THR A 34 -0.69 -4.87 35.69
C THR A 34 0.65 -4.91 34.95
N THR A 35 0.62 -5.24 33.65
CA THR A 35 1.81 -5.30 32.80
C THR A 35 2.41 -3.90 32.62
N ARG A 36 1.58 -2.89 32.41
CA ARG A 36 1.98 -1.49 32.30
C ARG A 36 2.71 -1.04 33.55
N GLN A 37 2.09 -1.23 34.72
CA GLN A 37 2.63 -0.75 35.99
C GLN A 37 3.91 -1.49 36.43
N ASN A 38 3.97 -2.81 36.21
CA ASN A 38 5.06 -3.64 36.73
C ASN A 38 6.24 -3.80 35.75
N LYS A 39 6.03 -3.63 34.44
CA LYS A 39 7.08 -3.81 33.43
C LYS A 39 7.38 -2.55 32.64
N ILE A 40 6.35 -1.89 32.09
CA ILE A 40 6.54 -0.77 31.15
C ILE A 40 7.03 0.48 31.86
N VAL A 41 6.35 0.92 32.92
CA VAL A 41 6.69 2.15 33.67
C VAL A 41 8.12 2.09 34.23
N PRO A 42 8.56 1.01 34.92
CA PRO A 42 9.94 0.93 35.41
C PRO A 42 10.97 0.91 34.28
N LEU A 43 10.64 0.32 33.13
CA LEU A 43 11.55 0.22 31.99
C LEU A 43 11.78 1.60 31.34
N ILE A 44 10.72 2.39 31.14
CA ILE A 44 10.83 3.76 30.63
C ILE A 44 11.58 4.66 31.63
N ALA A 45 11.34 4.50 32.94
CA ALA A 45 12.05 5.26 33.95
C ALA A 45 13.58 5.03 33.92
N LYS A 46 14.04 3.84 33.49
CA LYS A 46 15.47 3.56 33.32
C LYS A 46 16.12 4.34 32.17
N LEU A 47 15.37 4.82 31.19
CA LEU A 47 15.91 5.71 30.14
C LEU A 47 16.38 7.06 30.72
N SER A 48 15.80 7.48 31.84
CA SER A 48 16.21 8.67 32.60
C SER A 48 17.27 8.38 33.66
N SER A 49 17.81 7.15 33.72
CA SER A 49 18.88 6.79 34.66
C SER A 49 20.15 7.59 34.35
N SER A 50 20.92 7.93 35.39
CA SER A 50 22.25 8.52 35.22
C SER A 50 23.30 7.52 34.73
N ALA A 51 22.99 6.22 34.73
CA ALA A 51 23.89 5.16 34.30
C ALA A 51 23.62 4.78 32.83
N THR A 52 24.60 5.03 31.96
CA THR A 52 24.55 4.70 30.52
C THR A 52 24.20 3.23 30.25
N ASN A 53 24.71 2.31 31.07
CA ASN A 53 24.40 0.88 30.94
C ASN A 53 22.92 0.56 31.21
N ASP A 54 22.29 1.25 32.17
CA ASP A 54 20.87 1.07 32.45
C ASP A 54 20.02 1.61 31.29
N GLN A 55 20.43 2.74 30.72
CA GLN A 55 19.78 3.34 29.55
C GLN A 55 19.87 2.41 28.34
N SER A 56 21.05 1.86 28.05
CA SER A 56 21.26 0.96 26.91
C SER A 56 20.46 -0.34 27.06
N LEU A 57 20.50 -0.98 28.23
CA LEU A 57 19.71 -2.18 28.48
C LEU A 57 18.20 -1.91 28.36
N ALA A 58 17.74 -0.78 28.88
CA ALA A 58 16.34 -0.39 28.79
C ALA A 58 15.92 -0.15 27.34
N LEU A 59 16.72 0.59 26.58
CA LEU A 59 16.45 0.93 25.19
C LEU A 59 16.39 -0.31 24.29
N SER A 60 17.36 -1.21 24.43
CA SER A 60 17.38 -2.50 23.70
C SER A 60 16.15 -3.35 24.03
N THR A 61 15.79 -3.44 25.31
CA THR A 61 14.59 -4.17 25.74
C THR A 61 13.32 -3.55 25.17
N ILE A 62 13.23 -2.21 25.14
CA ILE A 62 12.10 -1.49 24.54
C ILE A 62 12.02 -1.75 23.04
N GLY A 63 13.15 -1.75 22.34
CA GLY A 63 13.20 -2.03 20.90
C GLY A 63 12.56 -3.37 20.54
N VAL A 64 12.90 -4.44 21.29
CA VAL A 64 12.31 -5.78 21.09
C VAL A 64 10.83 -5.82 21.50
N LEU A 65 10.47 -5.21 22.64
CA LEU A 65 9.07 -5.18 23.09
C LEU A 65 8.16 -4.41 22.13
N ALA A 66 8.67 -3.37 21.48
CA ALA A 66 7.91 -2.55 20.54
C ALA A 66 7.53 -3.30 19.25
N GLU A 67 8.12 -4.46 18.95
CA GLU A 67 7.69 -5.28 17.81
C GLU A 67 6.29 -5.89 17.98
N ASP A 68 5.86 -6.10 19.24
CA ASP A 68 4.51 -6.56 19.56
C ASP A 68 3.54 -5.37 19.66
N GLU A 69 2.44 -5.43 18.90
CA GLU A 69 1.46 -4.34 18.81
C GLU A 69 0.89 -3.93 20.18
N GLN A 70 0.61 -4.91 21.06
CA GLN A 70 0.02 -4.63 22.38
C GLN A 70 1.02 -3.96 23.31
N MET A 71 2.25 -4.50 23.37
CA MET A 71 3.32 -3.90 24.17
C MET A 71 3.69 -2.50 23.66
N ARG A 72 3.75 -2.31 22.34
CA ARG A 72 3.99 -1.01 21.71
C ARG A 72 2.94 0.02 22.13
N LYS A 73 1.66 -0.32 22.08
CA LYS A 73 0.56 0.56 22.55
C LYS A 73 0.71 0.94 24.03
N LEU A 74 1.14 0.02 24.89
CA LEU A 74 1.40 0.32 26.31
C LEU A 74 2.61 1.25 26.49
N LEU A 75 3.70 1.05 25.74
CA LEU A 75 4.88 1.91 25.75
C LEU A 75 4.53 3.35 25.34
N LEU A 76 3.70 3.52 24.30
CA LEU A 76 3.27 4.83 23.80
C LEU A 76 2.40 5.59 24.81
N LYS A 77 1.50 4.87 25.52
CA LYS A 77 0.70 5.46 26.61
C LYS A 77 1.56 6.08 27.72
N GLU A 78 2.73 5.51 27.96
CA GLU A 78 3.68 5.97 28.98
C GLU A 78 4.73 6.96 28.43
N ARG A 79 4.37 7.72 27.39
CA ARG A 79 5.15 8.84 26.81
C ARG A 79 6.54 8.44 26.29
N LEU A 80 6.72 7.18 25.85
CA LEU A 80 8.01 6.69 25.35
C LEU A 80 8.67 7.64 24.32
N VAL A 81 7.91 8.11 23.33
CA VAL A 81 8.43 8.99 22.26
C VAL A 81 9.03 10.27 22.82
N ALA A 82 8.32 10.94 23.74
CA ALA A 82 8.82 12.15 24.39
C ALA A 82 10.08 11.86 25.23
N THR A 83 10.07 10.77 26.02
CA THR A 83 11.22 10.38 26.84
C THR A 83 12.47 10.11 26.00
N LEU A 84 12.35 9.44 24.85
CA LEU A 84 13.49 9.19 23.96
C LEU A 84 14.10 10.49 23.41
N VAL A 85 13.27 11.46 23.02
CA VAL A 85 13.74 12.75 22.50
C VAL A 85 14.37 13.59 23.63
N GLU A 86 13.71 13.69 24.78
CA GLU A 86 14.12 14.57 25.88
C GLU A 86 15.30 14.02 26.69
N GLU A 87 15.37 12.71 26.91
CA GLU A 87 16.41 12.10 27.77
C GLU A 87 17.57 11.53 26.97
N ILE A 88 17.33 10.93 25.81
CA ILE A 88 18.40 10.32 25.01
C ILE A 88 18.94 11.31 23.98
N LEU A 89 18.12 11.75 23.02
CA LEU A 89 18.60 12.61 21.93
C LEU A 89 19.10 13.98 22.41
N SER A 90 18.50 14.54 23.46
CA SER A 90 18.84 15.88 23.95
C SER A 90 19.98 15.90 24.97
N LYS A 91 20.11 14.87 25.82
CA LYS A 91 21.03 14.89 26.98
C LYS A 91 22.17 13.88 26.90
N SER A 92 22.02 12.79 26.15
CA SER A 92 23.08 11.78 26.04
C SER A 92 24.24 12.31 25.21
N SER A 93 25.46 11.98 25.63
CA SER A 93 26.68 12.17 24.83
C SER A 93 27.20 10.86 24.24
N ASP A 94 26.50 9.75 24.46
CA ASP A 94 26.87 8.43 23.95
C ASP A 94 26.26 8.22 22.55
N ASP A 95 27.13 8.10 21.55
CA ASP A 95 26.72 7.89 20.16
C ASP A 95 25.98 6.55 19.96
N GLU A 96 26.33 5.48 20.71
CA GLU A 96 25.65 4.18 20.58
C GLU A 96 24.19 4.29 21.03
N LEU A 97 23.94 4.97 22.16
CA LEU A 97 22.58 5.25 22.66
C LEU A 97 21.77 6.11 21.69
N ILE A 98 22.39 7.15 21.12
CA ILE A 98 21.72 8.05 20.18
C ILE A 98 21.30 7.28 18.93
N VAL A 99 22.20 6.47 18.36
CA VAL A 99 21.93 5.65 17.17
C VAL A 99 20.79 4.68 17.43
N GLU A 100 20.81 3.96 18.55
CA GLU A 100 19.76 3.03 18.92
C GLU A 100 18.41 3.74 19.13
N ALA A 101 18.41 4.94 19.74
CA ALA A 101 17.18 5.71 19.94
C ALA A 101 16.55 6.16 18.61
N TYR A 102 17.35 6.61 17.64
CA TYR A 102 16.85 6.85 16.29
C TYR A 102 16.24 5.59 15.66
N GLY A 103 16.88 4.43 15.88
CA GLY A 103 16.37 3.15 15.40
C GLY A 103 15.00 2.78 15.99
N VAL A 104 14.80 3.00 17.29
CA VAL A 104 13.51 2.79 17.97
C VAL A 104 12.47 3.78 17.48
N LEU A 105 12.80 5.07 17.36
CA LEU A 105 11.87 6.09 16.87
C LEU A 105 11.42 5.84 15.43
N ARG A 106 12.34 5.42 14.55
CA ARG A 106 12.02 4.97 13.20
C ARG A 106 11.00 3.83 13.24
N ASN A 107 11.27 2.77 14.00
CA ASN A 107 10.38 1.61 14.06
C ASN A 107 8.98 2.00 14.57
N LEU A 108 8.90 2.82 15.64
CA LEU A 108 7.63 3.32 16.15
C LEU A 108 6.88 4.15 15.10
N THR A 109 7.58 4.96 14.32
CA THR A 109 6.97 5.77 13.25
C THR A 109 6.42 4.90 12.13
N ILE A 110 7.15 3.87 11.70
CA ILE A 110 6.70 2.92 10.67
C ILE A 110 5.46 2.15 11.15
N GLU A 111 5.47 1.68 12.40
CA GLU A 111 4.42 0.82 12.95
C GLU A 111 3.10 1.55 13.28
N GLU A 112 3.19 2.79 13.77
CA GLU A 112 2.03 3.55 14.25
C GLU A 112 1.59 4.67 13.29
N GLY A 113 2.47 5.06 12.36
CA GLY A 113 2.17 6.05 11.33
C GLY A 113 1.95 7.47 11.85
N TYR A 114 0.89 8.12 11.36
CA TYR A 114 0.66 9.56 11.44
C TYR A 114 0.74 10.13 12.86
N ASP A 115 0.16 9.45 13.86
CA ASP A 115 0.09 9.98 15.23
C ASP A 115 1.48 10.11 15.86
N VAL A 116 2.34 9.09 15.69
CA VAL A 116 3.72 9.12 16.17
C VAL A 116 4.55 10.13 15.37
N ALA A 117 4.41 10.16 14.05
CA ALA A 117 5.13 11.11 13.19
C ALA A 117 4.81 12.57 13.56
N MET A 118 3.53 12.89 13.75
CA MET A 118 3.08 14.22 14.18
C MET A 118 3.55 14.55 15.60
N HIS A 119 3.56 13.56 16.50
CA HIS A 119 4.09 13.79 17.85
C HIS A 119 5.58 14.15 17.81
N LEU A 120 6.39 13.40 17.04
CA LEU A 120 7.80 13.69 16.81
C LEU A 120 8.01 15.07 16.18
N TRP A 121 7.18 15.42 15.19
CA TRP A 121 7.23 16.74 14.55
C TRP A 121 7.01 17.87 15.57
N ARG A 122 6.00 17.73 16.44
CA ARG A 122 5.73 18.69 17.53
C ARG A 122 6.86 18.77 18.55
N LEU A 123 7.60 17.68 18.76
CA LEU A 123 8.81 17.63 19.59
C LEU A 123 10.06 18.18 18.88
N LYS A 124 9.90 18.77 17.68
CA LYS A 124 10.99 19.34 16.88
C LYS A 124 12.07 18.33 16.48
N ILE A 125 11.65 17.09 16.16
CA ILE A 125 12.56 16.03 15.70
C ILE A 125 13.46 16.48 14.54
N TRP A 126 12.95 17.35 13.65
CA TRP A 126 13.70 17.86 12.50
C TRP A 126 15.02 18.55 12.88
N THR A 127 15.04 19.29 14.01
CA THR A 127 16.27 19.92 14.49
C THR A 127 17.32 18.89 14.89
N PHE A 128 16.92 17.77 15.49
CA PHE A 128 17.83 16.68 15.82
C PHE A 128 18.32 15.97 14.56
N ILE A 129 17.44 15.76 13.58
CA ILE A 129 17.77 15.18 12.28
C ILE A 129 18.79 16.05 11.56
N GLN A 130 18.60 17.37 11.47
CA GLN A 130 19.55 18.30 10.84
C GLN A 130 20.93 18.22 11.50
N ASN A 131 21.00 18.25 12.84
CA ASN A 131 22.25 18.07 13.57
C ASN A 131 22.90 16.71 13.29
N GLY A 132 22.09 15.66 13.16
CA GLY A 132 22.54 14.32 12.80
C GLY A 132 23.13 14.26 11.39
N LEU A 133 22.44 14.84 10.40
CA LEU A 133 22.89 14.94 9.02
C LEU A 133 24.22 15.68 8.90
N GLU A 134 24.41 16.80 9.61
CA GLU A 134 25.69 17.52 9.64
C GLU A 134 26.84 16.66 10.19
N LYS A 135 26.58 15.88 11.26
CA LYS A 135 27.57 14.93 11.82
C LYS A 135 27.90 13.81 10.83
N ILE A 136 26.89 13.27 10.16
CA ILE A 136 27.03 12.22 9.15
C ILE A 136 27.89 12.74 8.00
N GLN A 137 27.56 13.91 7.45
CA GLN A 137 28.29 14.53 6.34
C GLN A 137 29.78 14.69 6.68
N LYS A 138 30.09 15.31 7.83
CA LYS A 138 31.49 15.48 8.28
C LYS A 138 32.23 14.14 8.44
N SER A 139 31.52 13.10 8.89
CA SER A 139 32.11 11.77 9.07
C SER A 139 32.44 11.09 7.73
N TYR A 140 31.59 11.25 6.72
CA TYR A 140 31.87 10.76 5.36
C TYR A 140 32.96 11.56 4.66
N GLU A 141 33.01 12.89 4.84
CA GLU A 141 34.11 13.73 4.35
C GLU A 141 35.46 13.26 4.94
N PHE A 142 35.49 12.98 6.24
CA PHE A 142 36.67 12.42 6.91
C PHE A 142 37.06 11.05 6.33
N LEU A 143 36.09 10.14 6.17
CA LEU A 143 36.28 8.81 5.57
C LEU A 143 36.85 8.86 4.15
N ASN A 144 36.44 9.86 3.36
CA ASN A 144 36.94 10.03 2.00
C ASN A 144 38.40 10.53 1.99
N SER A 145 38.78 11.35 2.98
CA SER A 145 40.12 11.94 3.08
C SER A 145 41.20 11.01 3.64
N ASP A 146 40.89 10.17 4.65
CA ASP A 146 41.85 9.25 5.28
C ASP A 146 41.21 7.91 5.69
N PRO A 147 40.87 7.03 4.71
CA PRO A 147 40.14 5.79 4.96
C PRO A 147 40.92 4.74 5.77
N LYS A 148 42.24 4.93 5.98
CA LYS A 148 43.11 3.93 6.63
C LYS A 148 43.08 3.99 8.16
N LYS A 149 42.40 4.97 8.75
CA LYS A 149 42.37 5.20 10.21
C LYS A 149 41.04 4.91 10.89
N LEU A 150 39.97 4.56 10.16
CA LEU A 150 38.69 4.33 10.81
C LEU A 150 38.61 2.89 11.34
N ASP A 151 38.40 2.78 12.65
CA ASP A 151 38.03 1.53 13.29
C ASP A 151 36.70 1.00 12.70
N LYS A 152 36.64 -0.31 12.46
CA LYS A 152 35.47 -0.95 11.83
C LYS A 152 34.20 -0.71 12.63
N LYS A 153 34.27 -0.79 13.97
CA LYS A 153 33.09 -0.58 14.83
C LYS A 153 32.51 0.83 14.65
N ARG A 154 33.37 1.85 14.57
CA ARG A 154 32.95 3.24 14.32
C ARG A 154 32.37 3.44 12.92
N ALA A 155 32.91 2.75 11.91
CA ALA A 155 32.34 2.77 10.56
C ALA A 155 30.91 2.20 10.55
N HIS A 156 30.71 1.05 11.19
CA HIS A 156 29.39 0.42 11.30
C HIS A 156 28.40 1.29 12.06
N LEU A 157 28.81 1.90 13.18
CA LEU A 157 27.96 2.83 13.92
C LEU A 157 27.53 4.03 13.07
N LEU A 158 28.43 4.58 12.24
CA LEU A 158 28.08 5.63 11.28
C LEU A 158 27.08 5.13 10.23
N PHE A 159 27.22 3.89 9.76
CA PHE A 159 26.30 3.32 8.78
C PHE A 159 24.90 3.13 9.35
N ASP A 160 24.80 2.59 10.57
CA ASP A 160 23.54 2.43 11.28
C ASP A 160 22.91 3.78 11.61
N PHE A 161 23.72 4.77 12.00
CA PHE A 161 23.24 6.12 12.23
C PHE A 161 22.63 6.73 10.98
N THR A 162 23.35 6.64 9.86
CA THR A 162 22.92 7.17 8.57
C THR A 162 21.63 6.51 8.12
N GLU A 163 21.56 5.18 8.22
CA GLU A 163 20.37 4.42 7.88
C GLU A 163 19.17 4.79 8.77
N ASN A 164 19.33 4.81 10.09
CA ASN A 164 18.24 5.15 11.01
C ASN A 164 17.70 6.56 10.76
N VAL A 165 18.58 7.54 10.50
CA VAL A 165 18.20 8.93 10.22
C VAL A 165 17.43 9.03 8.90
N LEU A 166 17.96 8.46 7.80
CA LEU A 166 17.30 8.50 6.49
C LEU A 166 15.95 7.78 6.52
N SER A 167 15.91 6.57 7.08
CA SER A 167 14.67 5.80 7.21
C SER A 167 13.62 6.51 8.06
N LEU A 168 14.03 7.27 9.09
CA LEU A 168 13.11 8.10 9.88
C LEU A 168 12.56 9.28 9.06
N ILE A 169 13.39 9.95 8.25
CA ILE A 169 12.94 11.02 7.35
C ILE A 169 11.86 10.50 6.40
N VAL A 170 12.12 9.36 5.75
CA VAL A 170 11.17 8.75 4.84
C VAL A 170 9.88 8.35 5.59
N ALA A 171 9.99 7.69 6.74
CA ALA A 171 8.83 7.29 7.54
C ALA A 171 7.93 8.48 7.93
N ILE A 172 8.51 9.63 8.30
CA ILE A 172 7.74 10.85 8.61
C ILE A 172 7.10 11.43 7.35
N ALA A 173 7.84 11.49 6.24
CA ALA A 173 7.35 12.03 4.96
C ALA A 173 6.16 11.24 4.41
N SER A 174 6.16 9.91 4.54
CA SER A 174 5.09 9.03 4.05
C SER A 174 3.80 9.12 4.87
N CYS A 175 3.78 9.80 6.02
CA CYS A 175 2.62 9.81 6.93
C CYS A 175 1.53 10.83 6.55
N SER A 176 1.87 11.94 5.90
CA SER A 176 0.87 12.94 5.47
C SER A 176 1.42 13.92 4.45
N GLU A 177 0.51 14.57 3.72
CA GLU A 177 0.83 15.65 2.79
C GLU A 177 1.62 16.78 3.44
N ASP A 178 1.17 17.25 4.61
CA ASP A 178 1.77 18.38 5.30
C ASP A 178 3.19 18.05 5.77
N LEU A 179 3.40 16.85 6.32
CA LEU A 179 4.74 16.41 6.77
C LEU A 179 5.70 16.25 5.59
N TYR A 180 5.23 15.68 4.48
CA TYR A 180 5.99 15.60 3.24
C TYR A 180 6.43 16.98 2.77
N ASP A 181 5.47 17.92 2.62
CA ASP A 181 5.74 19.25 2.07
C ASP A 181 6.69 20.05 2.99
N ASN A 182 6.60 19.87 4.31
CA ASN A 182 7.54 20.46 5.27
C ASN A 182 8.97 19.89 5.15
N ILE A 183 9.12 18.57 4.99
CA ILE A 183 10.43 17.94 4.80
C ILE A 183 11.02 18.32 3.45
N TYR A 184 10.19 18.32 2.40
CA TYR A 184 10.60 18.62 1.04
C TYR A 184 11.17 20.04 0.90
N ALA A 185 10.67 21.01 1.68
CA ALA A 185 11.16 22.38 1.66
C ALA A 185 12.67 22.53 1.97
N ASP A 186 13.23 21.61 2.76
CA ASP A 186 14.64 21.62 3.17
C ASP A 186 15.38 20.33 2.74
N ILE A 187 14.95 19.68 1.64
CA ILE A 187 15.42 18.35 1.26
C ILE A 187 16.79 18.34 0.55
N ASP A 188 17.17 19.44 -0.10
CA ASP A 188 18.37 19.52 -0.96
C ASP A 188 19.67 19.04 -0.26
N PRO A 189 19.97 19.43 1.00
CA PRO A 189 21.16 18.94 1.68
C PRO A 189 21.12 17.42 1.92
N VAL A 190 19.93 16.86 2.14
CA VAL A 190 19.72 15.41 2.33
C VAL A 190 19.96 14.67 1.01
N VAL A 191 19.38 15.16 -0.09
CA VAL A 191 19.58 14.60 -1.43
C VAL A 191 21.05 14.59 -1.79
N LYS A 192 21.74 15.72 -1.59
CA LYS A 192 23.18 15.82 -1.83
C LYS A 192 23.97 14.78 -1.03
N LEU A 193 23.71 14.68 0.27
CA LEU A 193 24.37 13.68 1.11
C LEU A 193 24.14 12.26 0.60
N VAL A 194 22.90 11.92 0.24
CA VAL A 194 22.55 10.59 -0.28
C VAL A 194 23.29 10.28 -1.58
N ILE A 195 23.34 11.23 -2.53
CA ILE A 195 24.07 11.07 -3.80
C ILE A 195 25.58 10.93 -3.55
N ASP A 196 26.16 11.77 -2.67
CA ASP A 196 27.58 11.74 -2.35
C ASP A 196 27.99 10.39 -1.72
N VAL A 197 27.16 9.86 -0.80
CA VAL A 197 27.41 8.55 -0.17
C VAL A 197 27.22 7.41 -1.16
N LEU A 198 26.22 7.46 -2.05
CA LEU A 198 26.03 6.47 -3.12
C LEU A 198 27.24 6.44 -4.06
N ASN A 199 27.67 7.60 -4.56
CA ASN A 199 28.81 7.73 -5.46
C ASN A 199 30.11 7.25 -4.82
N TRP A 200 30.30 7.49 -3.52
CA TRP A 200 31.43 6.95 -2.77
C TRP A 200 31.39 5.42 -2.67
N ASN A 201 30.19 4.85 -2.59
CA ASN A 201 29.96 3.43 -2.33
C ASN A 201 29.97 2.53 -3.58
N ILE A 202 29.44 3.03 -4.72
CA ILE A 202 29.29 2.30 -5.99
C ILE A 202 30.59 1.63 -6.48
N PRO A 203 31.77 2.28 -6.49
CA PRO A 203 32.97 1.71 -7.12
C PRO A 203 33.44 0.39 -6.47
N LYS A 204 33.14 0.20 -5.20
CA LYS A 204 33.44 -0.99 -4.42
C LYS A 204 32.59 -0.89 -3.17
N LEU A 205 31.53 -1.69 -3.03
CA LEU A 205 30.62 -1.66 -1.88
C LEU A 205 31.42 -1.53 -0.56
N ARG A 206 31.43 -0.31 -0.01
CA ARG A 206 32.16 0.13 1.19
C ARG A 206 31.27 0.13 2.43
N THR A 207 29.95 0.24 2.24
CA THR A 207 28.95 0.22 3.29
C THR A 207 28.35 -1.16 3.48
N SER A 208 27.47 -1.30 4.49
CA SER A 208 26.55 -2.43 4.55
C SER A 208 25.53 -2.39 3.40
N THR A 209 25.01 -3.57 3.03
CA THR A 209 23.87 -3.70 2.09
C THR A 209 22.64 -2.98 2.62
N LYS A 210 22.43 -3.01 3.94
CA LYS A 210 21.33 -2.30 4.63
C LYS A 210 21.36 -0.79 4.35
N LEU A 211 22.53 -0.15 4.54
CA LEU A 211 22.68 1.28 4.26
C LEU A 211 22.53 1.57 2.78
N PHE A 212 23.11 0.75 1.90
CA PHE A 212 22.95 0.93 0.45
C PHE A 212 21.46 0.91 0.05
N ASN A 213 20.69 -0.03 0.58
CA ASN A 213 19.25 -0.10 0.32
C ASN A 213 18.50 1.09 0.90
N ALA A 214 18.86 1.61 2.08
CA ALA A 214 18.24 2.79 2.66
C ALA A 214 18.52 4.08 1.85
N LEU A 215 19.71 4.20 1.27
CA LEU A 215 20.04 5.31 0.37
C LEU A 215 19.20 5.25 -0.91
N LEU A 216 19.01 4.05 -1.47
CA LEU A 216 18.14 3.84 -2.63
C LEU A 216 16.66 4.08 -2.29
N ASP A 217 16.20 3.58 -1.14
CA ASP A 217 14.82 3.72 -0.65
C ASP A 217 14.45 5.19 -0.49
N PHE A 218 15.36 6.01 0.05
CA PHE A 218 15.17 7.46 0.12
C PHE A 218 14.91 8.08 -1.26
N ILE A 219 15.73 7.75 -2.27
CA ILE A 219 15.53 8.29 -3.62
C ILE A 219 14.20 7.80 -4.20
N TYR A 220 13.92 6.50 -4.07
CA TYR A 220 12.73 5.85 -4.59
C TYR A 220 11.44 6.48 -4.06
N GLU A 221 11.34 6.70 -2.74
CA GLU A 221 10.11 7.19 -2.10
C GLU A 221 9.80 8.64 -2.43
N PHE A 222 10.84 9.49 -2.50
CA PHE A 222 10.61 10.87 -2.95
C PHE A 222 10.33 10.95 -4.45
N ALA A 223 10.91 10.04 -5.25
CA ALA A 223 10.64 9.92 -6.68
C ALA A 223 9.23 9.40 -6.98
N SER A 224 8.70 8.48 -6.18
CA SER A 224 7.34 7.94 -6.37
C SER A 224 6.25 8.95 -6.07
N ASP A 225 6.53 9.95 -5.22
CA ASP A 225 5.57 10.96 -4.79
C ASP A 225 5.59 12.27 -5.61
N SER A 226 6.75 12.68 -6.14
CA SER A 226 6.94 14.03 -6.68
C SER A 226 7.65 14.07 -8.03
N ALA A 227 6.93 14.52 -9.06
CA ALA A 227 7.52 14.79 -10.37
C ALA A 227 8.55 15.93 -10.32
N ALA A 228 8.40 16.86 -9.37
CA ALA A 228 9.40 17.91 -9.14
C ALA A 228 10.70 17.30 -8.62
N PHE A 229 10.62 16.39 -7.62
CA PHE A 229 11.80 15.68 -7.13
C PHE A 229 12.52 14.92 -8.25
N VAL A 230 11.78 14.20 -9.08
CA VAL A 230 12.35 13.44 -10.20
C VAL A 230 13.06 14.37 -11.19
N SER A 231 12.46 15.52 -11.51
CA SER A 231 13.05 16.52 -12.41
C SER A 231 14.33 17.11 -11.81
N ASP A 232 14.32 17.44 -10.52
CA ASP A 232 15.48 18.01 -9.81
C ASP A 232 16.61 16.98 -9.67
N LEU A 233 16.27 15.73 -9.35
CA LEU A 233 17.22 14.62 -9.26
C LEU A 233 17.93 14.39 -10.59
N ALA A 234 17.17 14.35 -11.68
CA ALA A 234 17.73 14.10 -13.01
C ALA A 234 18.53 15.29 -13.57
N ALA A 235 18.28 16.51 -13.07
CA ALA A 235 19.10 17.68 -13.39
C ALA A 235 20.45 17.71 -12.65
N GLN A 236 20.64 16.86 -11.63
CA GLN A 236 21.89 16.80 -10.88
C GLN A 236 22.97 16.03 -11.63
N GLU A 237 24.04 16.71 -12.03
CA GLU A 237 25.18 16.10 -12.74
C GLU A 237 25.86 14.97 -11.94
N SER A 238 25.77 15.00 -10.61
CA SER A 238 26.33 13.99 -9.71
C SER A 238 25.48 12.71 -9.64
N PHE A 239 24.24 12.71 -10.11
CA PHE A 239 23.38 11.53 -10.11
C PHE A 239 23.47 10.77 -11.44
N SER A 240 23.68 9.46 -11.38
CA SER A 240 23.77 8.59 -12.56
C SER A 240 23.00 7.29 -12.33
N LEU A 241 21.85 7.16 -12.99
CA LEU A 241 21.08 5.92 -12.99
C LEU A 241 21.89 4.74 -13.56
N ALA A 242 22.63 4.97 -14.64
CA ALA A 242 23.45 3.94 -15.28
C ALA A 242 24.51 3.37 -14.31
N SER A 243 25.10 4.23 -13.48
CA SER A 243 26.08 3.81 -12.46
C SER A 243 25.43 2.98 -11.36
N LEU A 244 24.18 3.28 -10.98
CA LEU A 244 23.42 2.45 -10.04
C LEU A 244 23.05 1.10 -10.64
N GLU A 245 22.61 1.07 -11.90
CA GLU A 245 22.31 -0.17 -12.62
C GLU A 245 23.55 -1.07 -12.73
N GLU A 246 24.72 -0.51 -13.05
CA GLU A 246 25.98 -1.26 -13.06
C GLU A 246 26.36 -1.78 -11.67
N ALA A 247 26.20 -0.94 -10.63
CA ALA A 247 26.56 -1.30 -9.26
C ALA A 247 25.80 -2.54 -8.77
N VAL A 248 24.47 -2.58 -8.96
CA VAL A 248 23.63 -3.69 -8.47
C VAL A 248 23.84 -5.01 -9.22
N GLN A 249 24.51 -4.99 -10.38
CA GLN A 249 24.91 -6.19 -11.12
C GLN A 249 26.28 -6.73 -10.69
N SER A 250 27.03 -5.99 -9.87
CA SER A 250 28.33 -6.44 -9.37
C SER A 250 28.19 -7.64 -8.43
N SER A 251 29.26 -8.43 -8.31
CA SER A 251 29.28 -9.59 -7.41
C SER A 251 29.05 -9.24 -5.93
N ALA A 252 29.35 -8.00 -5.53
CA ALA A 252 29.09 -7.50 -4.17
C ALA A 252 27.58 -7.41 -3.87
N HIS A 253 26.75 -7.27 -4.90
CA HIS A 253 25.29 -7.19 -4.79
C HIS A 253 24.58 -8.46 -5.29
N ALA A 254 25.29 -9.59 -5.41
CA ALA A 254 24.72 -10.84 -5.90
C ALA A 254 23.45 -11.25 -5.12
N GLN A 255 23.45 -11.10 -3.80
CA GLN A 255 22.31 -11.39 -2.90
C GLN A 255 21.44 -10.16 -2.59
N ASN A 256 21.76 -8.98 -3.13
CA ASN A 256 21.00 -7.76 -2.85
C ASN A 256 19.79 -7.61 -3.80
N ASN A 257 18.80 -8.49 -3.65
CA ASN A 257 17.61 -8.48 -4.49
C ASN A 257 16.78 -7.20 -4.30
N LEU A 258 16.67 -6.71 -3.06
CA LEU A 258 15.99 -5.46 -2.76
C LEU A 258 16.60 -4.27 -3.51
N GLY A 259 17.93 -4.10 -3.45
CA GLY A 259 18.58 -3.01 -4.17
C GLY A 259 18.39 -3.08 -5.68
N LYS A 260 18.39 -4.29 -6.28
CA LYS A 260 18.09 -4.48 -7.70
C LYS A 260 16.67 -4.01 -8.05
N VAL A 261 15.69 -4.38 -7.24
CA VAL A 261 14.28 -3.98 -7.43
C VAL A 261 14.11 -2.46 -7.26
N ILE A 262 14.68 -1.86 -6.20
CA ILE A 262 14.57 -0.42 -5.96
C ILE A 262 15.18 0.40 -7.11
N VAL A 263 16.35 0.00 -7.64
CA VAL A 263 16.95 0.68 -8.80
C VAL A 263 16.02 0.65 -10.03
N GLN A 264 15.31 -0.46 -10.25
CA GLN A 264 14.29 -0.53 -11.31
C GLN A 264 13.07 0.37 -11.02
N GLY A 265 12.69 0.55 -9.75
CA GLY A 265 11.66 1.52 -9.35
C GLY A 265 12.08 2.97 -9.59
N ILE A 266 13.32 3.33 -9.26
CA ILE A 266 13.88 4.67 -9.56
C ILE A 266 13.88 4.90 -11.08
N LYS A 267 14.30 3.89 -11.86
CA LYS A 267 14.24 3.93 -13.33
C LYS A 267 12.81 4.17 -13.84
N PHE A 268 11.82 3.50 -13.28
CA PHE A 268 10.42 3.70 -13.64
C PHE A 268 9.96 5.14 -13.42
N HIS A 269 10.21 5.73 -12.25
CA HIS A 269 9.77 7.10 -11.96
C HIS A 269 10.51 8.16 -12.79
N LEU A 270 11.81 7.96 -13.05
CA LEU A 270 12.55 8.79 -14.00
C LEU A 270 11.92 8.73 -15.39
N TYR A 271 11.58 7.53 -15.87
CA TYR A 271 10.90 7.35 -17.15
C TYR A 271 9.51 8.00 -17.18
N GLU A 272 8.68 7.78 -16.15
CA GLU A 272 7.32 8.30 -16.04
C GLU A 272 7.28 9.83 -16.14
N VAL A 273 8.26 10.52 -15.54
CA VAL A 273 8.31 11.99 -15.52
C VAL A 273 9.03 12.57 -16.73
N GLN A 274 10.16 11.96 -17.13
CA GLN A 274 11.04 12.56 -18.14
C GLN A 274 10.76 12.10 -19.56
N SER A 275 10.02 11.00 -19.75
CA SER A 275 9.59 10.40 -21.02
C SER A 275 10.21 11.07 -22.26
N SER A 276 11.51 10.82 -22.47
CA SER A 276 12.14 11.19 -23.73
C SER A 276 11.55 10.28 -24.79
N LEU A 277 11.24 10.84 -25.96
CA LEU A 277 10.60 10.16 -27.10
C LEU A 277 11.43 8.99 -27.70
N GLU A 278 12.43 8.46 -26.98
CA GLU A 278 13.38 7.45 -27.45
C GLU A 278 12.91 6.01 -27.22
N GLU A 279 12.14 5.73 -26.15
CA GLU A 279 11.59 4.39 -25.86
C GLU A 279 10.08 4.46 -25.59
N ASP A 280 9.32 3.57 -26.24
CA ASP A 280 7.88 3.48 -26.06
C ASP A 280 7.50 3.05 -24.63
N LYS A 281 6.38 3.62 -24.14
CA LYS A 281 5.81 3.41 -22.80
C LYS A 281 5.74 1.94 -22.41
N GLN A 282 5.28 1.10 -23.32
CA GLN A 282 5.06 -0.31 -23.04
C GLN A 282 6.38 -1.09 -23.05
N THR A 283 7.33 -0.73 -23.91
CA THR A 283 8.67 -1.34 -23.96
C THR A 283 9.45 -1.05 -22.67
N ALA A 284 9.43 0.21 -22.21
CA ALA A 284 10.06 0.59 -20.95
C ALA A 284 9.44 -0.17 -19.75
N CYS A 285 8.10 -0.25 -19.70
CA CYS A 285 7.42 -1.00 -18.65
C CYS A 285 7.77 -2.49 -18.69
N LEU A 286 7.75 -3.10 -19.89
CA LEU A 286 8.09 -4.52 -20.06
C LEU A 286 9.53 -4.84 -19.62
N SER A 287 10.49 -3.97 -19.94
CA SER A 287 11.89 -4.14 -19.56
C SER A 287 12.06 -4.17 -18.03
N ILE A 288 11.45 -3.21 -17.34
CA ILE A 288 11.45 -3.11 -15.87
C ILE A 288 10.74 -4.30 -15.24
N LEU A 289 9.55 -4.66 -15.74
CA LEU A 289 8.77 -5.81 -15.26
C LEU A 289 9.57 -7.12 -15.38
N LYS A 290 10.24 -7.35 -16.52
CA LYS A 290 11.13 -8.51 -16.71
C LYS A 290 12.25 -8.54 -15.68
N SER A 291 12.84 -7.39 -15.35
CA SER A 291 13.92 -7.29 -14.37
C SER A 291 13.46 -7.60 -12.94
N ILE A 292 12.36 -6.98 -12.48
CA ILE A 292 11.88 -7.15 -11.11
C ILE A 292 11.33 -8.56 -10.87
N PHE A 293 10.50 -9.10 -11.77
CA PHE A 293 10.01 -10.48 -11.65
C PHE A 293 11.12 -11.50 -11.84
N GLY A 294 12.08 -11.24 -12.75
CA GLY A 294 13.26 -12.09 -12.91
C GLY A 294 14.11 -12.19 -11.64
N THR A 295 14.08 -11.16 -10.79
CA THR A 295 14.74 -11.14 -9.48
C THR A 295 13.94 -11.92 -8.45
N ILE A 296 12.64 -11.64 -8.26
CA ILE A 296 11.85 -12.22 -7.17
C ILE A 296 11.40 -13.67 -7.39
N THR A 297 11.29 -14.12 -8.64
CA THR A 297 10.91 -15.50 -8.97
C THR A 297 11.98 -16.54 -8.64
N GLN A 298 13.20 -16.10 -8.32
CA GLN A 298 14.30 -16.96 -7.90
C GLN A 298 14.30 -17.22 -6.38
N LEU A 299 13.43 -16.53 -5.62
CA LEU A 299 13.39 -16.61 -4.16
C LEU A 299 12.67 -17.88 -3.69
N ASP A 300 13.19 -18.48 -2.62
CA ASP A 300 12.57 -19.64 -1.97
C ASP A 300 11.64 -19.18 -0.83
N LEU A 301 10.33 -19.20 -1.10
CA LEU A 301 9.32 -18.78 -0.14
C LEU A 301 9.28 -19.67 1.11
N GLU A 302 9.58 -20.96 1.00
CA GLU A 302 9.61 -21.87 2.16
C GLU A 302 10.77 -21.55 3.09
N GLU A 303 11.96 -21.31 2.51
CA GLU A 303 13.13 -20.89 3.25
C GLU A 303 12.89 -19.55 3.96
N MET A 304 12.35 -18.55 3.23
CA MET A 304 12.04 -17.24 3.79
C MET A 304 11.07 -17.35 4.96
N ASN A 305 9.98 -18.12 4.80
CA ASN A 305 9.02 -18.35 5.86
C ASN A 305 9.67 -19.00 7.09
N ARG A 306 10.53 -20.00 6.88
CA ARG A 306 11.27 -20.66 7.97
C ARG A 306 12.18 -19.68 8.70
N GLN A 307 12.87 -18.78 8.01
CA GLN A 307 13.78 -17.81 8.62
C GLN A 307 13.02 -16.73 9.39
N LEU A 308 11.90 -16.24 8.85
CA LEU A 308 11.07 -15.20 9.50
C LEU A 308 10.28 -15.75 10.71
N SER A 309 9.92 -17.02 10.69
CA SER A 309 9.14 -17.66 11.76
C SER A 309 9.95 -18.09 12.98
N GLN A 310 11.29 -18.03 12.94
CA GLN A 310 12.14 -18.40 14.07
C GLN A 310 11.96 -17.43 15.25
N LYS A 311 11.64 -17.97 16.44
CA LYS A 311 11.58 -17.18 17.68
C LYS A 311 12.98 -16.79 18.11
N GLU A 312 13.19 -15.50 18.37
CA GLU A 312 14.40 -14.99 18.98
C GLU A 312 14.62 -15.61 20.36
N LYS A 313 15.87 -16.01 20.62
CA LYS A 313 16.29 -16.31 21.99
C LYS A 313 16.58 -14.98 22.67
N LEU A 314 15.85 -14.67 23.74
CA LEU A 314 16.22 -13.62 24.68
C LEU A 314 17.70 -13.80 25.07
N PRO A 315 18.51 -12.74 25.11
CA PRO A 315 19.93 -12.87 25.44
C PRO A 315 20.10 -13.42 26.87
N GLU A 316 20.69 -14.62 26.98
CA GLU A 316 21.28 -15.06 28.24
C GLU A 316 22.63 -14.34 28.44
N PRO A 317 22.93 -13.82 29.63
CA PRO A 317 24.21 -13.16 29.90
C PRO A 317 25.35 -14.18 29.75
N LYS A 318 26.20 -14.01 28.73
CA LYS A 318 27.41 -14.83 28.58
C LYS A 318 28.48 -14.40 29.57
N PRO A 319 29.21 -15.34 30.21
CA PRO A 319 30.43 -15.03 30.94
C PRO A 319 31.49 -14.45 30.02
N ALA A 320 32.33 -13.56 30.54
CA ALA A 320 33.23 -12.68 29.82
C ALA A 320 34.43 -13.33 29.08
N ASP A 321 34.47 -14.65 28.92
CA ASP A 321 35.62 -15.35 28.34
C ASP A 321 35.17 -16.26 27.19
N ASP A 322 35.11 -15.71 25.98
CA ASP A 322 35.34 -16.45 24.72
C ASP A 322 35.35 -15.47 23.54
N GLU A 323 36.49 -14.80 23.33
CA GLU A 323 36.78 -14.06 22.10
C GLU A 323 37.04 -15.05 20.95
N LYS A 324 35.96 -15.50 20.31
CA LYS A 324 36.01 -15.86 18.89
C LYS A 324 35.37 -14.73 18.09
N PRO A 325 35.95 -14.31 16.95
CA PRO A 325 35.34 -13.30 16.11
C PRO A 325 33.98 -13.83 15.62
N GLN A 326 32.90 -13.30 16.21
CA GLN A 326 31.55 -13.47 15.70
C GLN A 326 31.47 -12.79 14.33
N ASN A 327 30.65 -13.31 13.40
CA ASN A 327 30.29 -12.56 12.20
C ASN A 327 29.75 -11.19 12.64
N ILE A 328 30.45 -10.14 12.21
CA ILE A 328 30.39 -8.77 12.76
C ILE A 328 29.08 -8.05 12.40
N ASP A 329 28.20 -8.71 11.64
CA ASP A 329 26.89 -8.18 11.22
C ASP A 329 25.79 -8.30 12.28
N ILE A 330 26.07 -8.90 13.44
CA ILE A 330 25.05 -9.12 14.49
C ILE A 330 25.35 -8.18 15.66
N ALA A 331 24.63 -7.06 15.72
CA ALA A 331 24.57 -6.26 16.93
C ALA A 331 24.04 -7.11 18.10
N PHE A 332 24.45 -6.81 19.32
CA PHE A 332 24.02 -7.56 20.50
C PHE A 332 22.48 -7.58 20.59
N GLY A 333 21.86 -8.73 20.35
CA GLY A 333 20.39 -8.87 20.31
C GLY A 333 19.71 -8.62 18.96
N SER A 334 20.46 -8.51 17.84
CA SER A 334 19.88 -8.34 16.51
C SER A 334 19.52 -9.66 15.82
N ASP A 335 18.63 -9.56 14.82
CA ASP A 335 18.27 -10.64 13.90
C ASP A 335 19.52 -11.35 13.33
N SER A 336 19.40 -12.66 13.06
CA SER A 336 20.46 -13.40 12.37
C SER A 336 20.63 -12.87 10.94
N ALA A 337 21.82 -13.04 10.36
CA ALA A 337 22.10 -12.59 8.98
C ALA A 337 21.08 -13.18 7.98
N GLU A 338 20.67 -14.43 8.19
CA GLU A 338 19.64 -15.10 7.40
C GLU A 338 18.27 -14.43 7.57
N LYS A 339 17.85 -14.13 8.81
CA LYS A 339 16.57 -13.44 9.06
C LYS A 339 16.56 -12.02 8.47
N ILE A 340 17.68 -11.30 8.52
CA ILE A 340 17.84 -10.00 7.85
C ILE A 340 17.70 -10.15 6.33
N GLN A 341 18.36 -11.14 5.74
CA GLN A 341 18.26 -11.43 4.31
C GLN A 341 16.83 -11.78 3.90
N ALA A 342 16.12 -12.63 4.65
CA ALA A 342 14.71 -12.94 4.40
C ALA A 342 13.81 -11.70 4.46
N ARG A 343 14.09 -10.74 5.37
CA ARG A 343 13.37 -9.47 5.42
C ARG A 343 13.63 -8.62 4.17
N PHE A 344 14.87 -8.54 3.70
CA PHE A 344 15.18 -7.83 2.45
C PHE A 344 14.53 -8.49 1.24
N ASP A 345 14.53 -9.82 1.16
CA ASP A 345 13.88 -10.55 0.08
C ASP A 345 12.35 -10.38 0.12
N LEU A 346 11.75 -10.35 1.33
CA LEU A 346 10.33 -10.05 1.50
C LEU A 346 10.01 -8.61 1.07
N GLN A 347 10.85 -7.64 1.43
CA GLN A 347 10.70 -6.26 0.98
C GLN A 347 10.90 -6.12 -0.54
N ALA A 348 11.76 -6.95 -1.15
CA ALA A 348 11.93 -6.97 -2.61
C ALA A 348 10.66 -7.45 -3.31
N ILE A 349 9.98 -8.47 -2.77
CA ILE A 349 8.66 -8.91 -3.23
C ILE A 349 7.64 -7.78 -3.04
N ASP A 350 7.63 -7.15 -1.87
CA ASP A 350 6.71 -6.07 -1.53
C ASP A 350 6.79 -4.90 -2.53
N VAL A 351 8.00 -4.37 -2.75
CA VAL A 351 8.24 -3.28 -3.73
C VAL A 351 7.93 -3.74 -5.16
N THR A 352 8.18 -5.01 -5.50
CA THR A 352 7.82 -5.53 -6.83
C THR A 352 6.31 -5.53 -7.06
N ILE A 353 5.51 -5.87 -6.05
CA ILE A 353 4.04 -5.85 -6.14
C ILE A 353 3.55 -4.39 -6.28
N ASP A 354 4.11 -3.46 -5.52
CA ASP A 354 3.74 -2.04 -5.59
C ASP A 354 4.09 -1.42 -6.96
N LEU A 355 5.28 -1.74 -7.49
CA LEU A 355 5.69 -1.33 -8.84
C LEU A 355 4.80 -1.94 -9.91
N PHE A 356 4.51 -3.25 -9.82
CA PHE A 356 3.61 -3.91 -10.76
C PHE A 356 2.21 -3.28 -10.76
N THR A 357 1.67 -3.03 -9.56
CA THR A 357 0.39 -2.36 -9.36
C THR A 357 0.37 -0.98 -10.03
N THR A 358 1.40 -0.18 -9.78
CA THR A 358 1.56 1.18 -10.33
C THR A 358 1.72 1.15 -11.85
N MET A 359 2.48 0.19 -12.38
CA MET A 359 2.66 0.03 -13.82
C MET A 359 1.37 -0.41 -14.52
N CYS A 360 0.54 -1.27 -13.91
CA CYS A 360 -0.78 -1.58 -14.45
C CYS A 360 -1.65 -0.32 -14.57
N GLU A 361 -1.66 0.56 -13.56
CA GLU A 361 -2.38 1.84 -13.62
C GLU A 361 -1.79 2.79 -14.67
N TYR A 362 -0.46 2.81 -14.76
CA TYR A 362 0.24 3.62 -15.74
C TYR A 362 -0.12 3.18 -17.17
N LEU A 363 -0.07 1.87 -17.44
CA LEU A 363 -0.40 1.25 -18.73
C LEU A 363 -1.88 1.33 -19.11
N ALA A 364 -2.79 1.44 -18.14
CA ALA A 364 -4.23 1.51 -18.39
C ALA A 364 -4.70 2.87 -18.94
N ILE A 365 -3.82 3.88 -19.00
CA ILE A 365 -4.16 5.24 -19.42
C ILE A 365 -3.46 5.58 -20.73
N ASN A 366 -4.26 5.94 -21.74
CA ASN A 366 -3.79 6.60 -22.95
C ASN A 366 -3.59 8.10 -22.64
N GLU A 367 -2.33 8.54 -22.56
CA GLU A 367 -1.99 9.91 -22.17
C GLU A 367 -2.29 10.94 -23.25
N SER A 368 -2.31 10.52 -24.52
CA SER A 368 -2.68 11.37 -25.64
C SER A 368 -4.20 11.58 -25.70
N HIS A 369 -4.96 10.53 -25.38
CA HIS A 369 -6.42 10.52 -25.42
C HIS A 369 -6.99 9.73 -24.25
N VAL A 370 -7.23 10.39 -23.11
CA VAL A 370 -7.64 9.73 -21.84
C VAL A 370 -8.97 8.97 -21.94
N GLU A 371 -9.82 9.32 -22.91
CA GLU A 371 -11.12 8.68 -23.15
C GLU A 371 -11.02 7.45 -24.08
N GLU A 372 -9.88 7.24 -24.75
CA GLU A 372 -9.67 6.12 -25.65
C GLU A 372 -9.11 4.90 -24.92
N SER A 373 -9.51 3.71 -25.38
CA SER A 373 -8.93 2.45 -24.94
C SER A 373 -7.43 2.39 -25.22
N VAL A 374 -6.70 1.61 -24.42
CA VAL A 374 -5.28 1.35 -24.67
C VAL A 374 -5.11 0.18 -25.64
N SER A 375 -4.03 0.16 -26.42
CA SER A 375 -3.67 -1.00 -27.25
C SER A 375 -2.36 -1.60 -26.75
N LEU A 376 -2.46 -2.65 -25.93
CA LEU A 376 -1.31 -3.35 -25.38
C LEU A 376 -0.61 -4.22 -26.44
N ASN A 377 0.71 -4.19 -26.46
CA ASN A 377 1.52 -5.02 -27.34
C ASN A 377 1.55 -6.47 -26.86
N ASN A 378 1.68 -7.40 -27.81
CA ASN A 378 1.58 -8.85 -27.53
C ASN A 378 2.67 -9.36 -26.59
N GLU A 379 3.87 -8.77 -26.61
CA GLU A 379 4.97 -9.21 -25.75
C GLU A 379 4.72 -8.86 -24.28
N LEU A 380 4.19 -7.67 -24.03
CA LEU A 380 3.77 -7.22 -22.71
C LEU A 380 2.60 -8.08 -22.21
N VAL A 381 1.58 -8.30 -23.03
CA VAL A 381 0.44 -9.17 -22.69
C VAL A 381 0.91 -10.58 -22.32
N ALA A 382 1.79 -11.19 -23.12
CA ALA A 382 2.34 -12.51 -22.84
C ALA A 382 3.09 -12.52 -21.49
N PHE A 383 3.93 -11.51 -21.23
CA PHE A 383 4.64 -11.41 -19.95
C PHE A 383 3.69 -11.28 -18.75
N LEU A 384 2.66 -10.44 -18.87
CA LEU A 384 1.65 -10.24 -17.83
C LEU A 384 0.93 -11.56 -17.51
N LEU A 385 0.59 -12.35 -18.53
CA LEU A 385 -0.21 -13.57 -18.39
C LEU A 385 0.61 -14.81 -17.98
N ASP A 386 1.87 -14.88 -18.38
CA ASP A 386 2.70 -16.08 -18.21
C ASP A 386 3.74 -15.95 -17.10
N VAL A 387 4.04 -14.73 -16.65
CA VAL A 387 4.98 -14.48 -15.54
C VAL A 387 4.28 -13.75 -14.39
N ALA A 388 3.79 -12.53 -14.62
CA ALA A 388 3.30 -11.69 -13.54
C ALA A 388 2.05 -12.27 -12.85
N PHE A 389 1.07 -12.71 -13.64
CA PHE A 389 -0.17 -13.32 -13.14
C PHE A 389 0.09 -14.60 -12.32
N PRO A 390 0.81 -15.62 -12.83
CA PRO A 390 1.11 -16.82 -12.04
C PRO A 390 1.90 -16.54 -10.77
N SER A 391 2.86 -15.59 -10.80
CA SER A 391 3.61 -15.19 -9.61
C SER A 391 2.71 -14.57 -8.54
N CYS A 392 1.82 -13.64 -8.91
CA CYS A 392 0.86 -13.04 -7.97
C CYS A 392 -0.11 -14.09 -7.42
N LEU A 393 -0.62 -14.98 -8.28
CA LEU A 393 -1.54 -16.05 -7.89
C LEU A 393 -0.88 -17.04 -6.92
N HIS A 394 0.40 -17.37 -7.14
CA HIS A 394 1.16 -18.24 -6.24
C HIS A 394 1.36 -17.58 -4.88
N LEU A 395 1.74 -16.29 -4.84
CA LEU A 395 1.89 -15.54 -3.58
C LEU A 395 0.57 -15.44 -2.80
N LEU A 396 -0.56 -15.20 -3.48
CA LEU A 396 -1.87 -15.13 -2.84
C LEU A 396 -2.22 -16.46 -2.13
N LYS A 397 -2.05 -17.58 -2.85
CA LYS A 397 -2.30 -18.93 -2.33
C LYS A 397 -1.36 -19.27 -1.18
N TYR A 398 -0.06 -19.07 -1.37
CA TYR A 398 0.96 -19.35 -0.36
C TYR A 398 0.68 -18.60 0.94
N ASN A 399 0.38 -17.30 0.87
CA ASN A 399 0.12 -16.46 2.03
C ASN A 399 -1.18 -16.86 2.75
N HIS A 400 -2.20 -17.32 2.01
CA HIS A 400 -3.43 -17.88 2.59
C HIS A 400 -3.17 -19.20 3.34
N GLU A 401 -2.42 -20.12 2.73
CA GLU A 401 -2.10 -21.44 3.28
C GLU A 401 -1.19 -21.37 4.54
N HIS A 402 -0.33 -20.34 4.62
CA HIS A 402 0.64 -20.18 5.70
C HIS A 402 0.27 -19.07 6.70
N ALA A 403 -1.02 -18.96 7.03
CA ALA A 403 -1.51 -18.07 8.09
C ALA A 403 -1.03 -16.60 7.97
N GLN A 404 -0.93 -16.09 6.73
CA GLN A 404 -0.59 -14.70 6.44
C GLN A 404 0.80 -14.26 6.95
N VAL A 405 1.79 -15.16 7.04
CA VAL A 405 3.15 -14.84 7.54
C VAL A 405 3.78 -13.64 6.83
N PHE A 406 3.53 -13.46 5.53
CA PHE A 406 4.10 -12.35 4.74
C PHE A 406 3.21 -11.10 4.72
N GLN A 407 1.93 -11.23 5.12
CA GLN A 407 0.97 -10.11 5.16
C GLN A 407 0.75 -9.40 3.81
N LEU A 408 1.01 -10.10 2.69
CA LEU A 408 0.94 -9.56 1.34
C LEU A 408 -0.45 -9.65 0.69
N THR A 409 -1.44 -10.31 1.31
CA THR A 409 -2.73 -10.61 0.65
C THR A 409 -3.43 -9.36 0.11
N VAL A 410 -3.49 -8.27 0.89
CA VAL A 410 -4.11 -7.03 0.41
C VAL A 410 -3.37 -6.49 -0.82
N LYS A 411 -2.05 -6.34 -0.76
CA LYS A 411 -1.24 -5.81 -1.87
C LYS A 411 -1.34 -6.67 -3.13
N VAL A 412 -1.29 -7.99 -3.00
CA VAL A 412 -1.45 -8.92 -4.13
C VAL A 412 -2.84 -8.80 -4.74
N LEU A 413 -3.89 -8.63 -3.93
CA LEU A 413 -5.25 -8.40 -4.45
C LEU A 413 -5.37 -7.04 -5.17
N VAL A 414 -4.73 -5.98 -4.69
CA VAL A 414 -4.69 -4.69 -5.42
C VAL A 414 -3.99 -4.87 -6.78
N ALA A 415 -2.85 -5.55 -6.82
CA ALA A 415 -2.13 -5.82 -8.06
C ALA A 415 -2.98 -6.62 -9.08
N LEU A 416 -3.63 -7.69 -8.62
CA LEU A 416 -4.51 -8.51 -9.45
C LEU A 416 -5.75 -7.74 -9.91
N ASN A 417 -6.34 -6.90 -9.05
CA ASN A 417 -7.42 -6.00 -9.41
C ASN A 417 -6.99 -5.06 -10.54
N ASN A 418 -5.84 -4.39 -10.39
CA ASN A 418 -5.35 -3.46 -11.40
C ASN A 418 -4.99 -4.16 -12.72
N LEU A 419 -4.50 -5.41 -12.67
CA LEU A 419 -4.32 -6.22 -13.87
C LEU A 419 -5.66 -6.51 -14.58
N CYS A 420 -6.72 -6.84 -13.84
CA CYS A 420 -8.04 -7.07 -14.42
C CYS A 420 -8.58 -5.80 -15.10
N TRP A 421 -8.46 -4.65 -14.43
CA TRP A 421 -8.89 -3.36 -14.98
C TRP A 421 -8.03 -2.90 -16.16
N LEU A 422 -6.74 -3.21 -16.18
CA LEU A 422 -5.87 -2.97 -17.33
C LEU A 422 -6.39 -3.72 -18.56
N PHE A 423 -6.74 -5.01 -18.45
CA PHE A 423 -7.27 -5.77 -19.57
C PHE A 423 -8.66 -5.32 -20.03
N LEU A 424 -9.50 -4.83 -19.12
CA LEU A 424 -10.77 -4.19 -19.48
C LEU A 424 -10.59 -2.83 -20.16
N SER A 425 -9.48 -2.14 -19.91
CA SER A 425 -9.14 -0.87 -20.55
C SER A 425 -8.51 -1.06 -21.93
N ASN A 426 -8.07 -2.28 -22.25
CA ASN A 426 -7.50 -2.62 -23.56
C ASN A 426 -8.59 -2.65 -24.64
N GLU A 427 -8.26 -2.25 -25.87
CA GLU A 427 -9.17 -2.23 -27.03
C GLU A 427 -9.95 -3.55 -27.18
N THR A 428 -9.26 -4.66 -26.95
CA THR A 428 -9.85 -6.00 -26.89
C THR A 428 -9.27 -6.78 -25.72
N ILE A 429 -10.12 -7.51 -24.99
CA ILE A 429 -9.64 -8.40 -23.93
C ILE A 429 -8.73 -9.48 -24.55
N PRO A 430 -7.50 -9.69 -24.03
CA PRO A 430 -6.61 -10.73 -24.54
C PRO A 430 -7.23 -12.12 -24.51
N VAL A 431 -7.11 -12.89 -25.59
CA VAL A 431 -7.76 -14.21 -25.71
C VAL A 431 -7.23 -15.19 -24.65
N GLU A 432 -5.94 -15.14 -24.36
CA GLU A 432 -5.30 -15.98 -23.36
C GLU A 432 -5.80 -15.66 -21.94
N TRP A 433 -6.31 -14.45 -21.69
CA TRP A 433 -6.86 -14.06 -20.39
C TRP A 433 -8.04 -14.95 -19.97
N TYR A 434 -8.90 -15.33 -20.91
CA TYR A 434 -10.05 -16.19 -20.63
C TYR A 434 -9.67 -17.54 -20.00
N THR A 435 -8.47 -18.06 -20.30
CA THR A 435 -7.96 -19.30 -19.67
C THR A 435 -7.50 -19.09 -18.22
N LYS A 436 -7.14 -17.86 -17.85
CA LYS A 436 -6.67 -17.49 -16.52
C LYS A 436 -7.82 -17.11 -15.58
N ILE A 437 -8.94 -16.59 -16.11
CA ILE A 437 -10.09 -16.13 -15.32
C ILE A 437 -10.60 -17.18 -14.33
N PRO A 438 -10.84 -18.46 -14.69
CA PRO A 438 -11.30 -19.45 -13.73
C PRO A 438 -10.30 -19.68 -12.58
N LEU A 439 -9.00 -19.63 -12.87
CA LEU A 439 -7.94 -19.80 -11.88
C LEU A 439 -7.92 -18.65 -10.88
N LEU A 440 -8.11 -17.41 -11.36
CA LEU A 440 -8.18 -16.23 -10.51
C LEU A 440 -9.46 -16.25 -9.67
N TRP A 441 -10.60 -16.59 -10.28
CA TRP A 441 -11.88 -16.69 -9.59
C TRP A 441 -11.78 -17.63 -8.38
N ASP A 442 -11.26 -18.83 -8.57
CA ASP A 442 -11.13 -19.82 -7.49
C ASP A 442 -10.16 -19.37 -6.39
N ALA A 443 -9.11 -18.63 -6.74
CA ALA A 443 -8.14 -18.12 -5.78
C ALA A 443 -8.65 -16.91 -4.97
N VAL A 444 -9.47 -16.03 -5.56
CA VAL A 444 -10.09 -14.92 -4.81
C VAL A 444 -11.27 -15.40 -3.97
N ASP A 445 -11.98 -16.43 -4.43
CA ASP A 445 -13.05 -17.07 -3.66
C ASP A 445 -12.52 -17.70 -2.38
N SER A 446 -11.35 -18.36 -2.42
CA SER A 446 -10.76 -18.97 -1.22
C SER A 446 -10.36 -17.96 -0.13
N VAL A 447 -10.02 -16.72 -0.50
CA VAL A 447 -9.68 -15.65 0.46
C VAL A 447 -10.88 -14.77 0.84
N SER A 448 -12.04 -14.95 0.19
CA SER A 448 -13.27 -14.17 0.44
C SER A 448 -13.82 -14.35 1.85
N VAL A 449 -13.51 -15.47 2.51
CA VAL A 449 -13.91 -15.81 3.88
C VAL A 449 -13.22 -14.96 4.95
N SER A 450 -12.25 -14.12 4.58
CA SER A 450 -11.58 -13.21 5.50
C SER A 450 -12.57 -12.26 6.19
N GLU A 451 -12.41 -12.01 7.49
CA GLU A 451 -13.16 -10.97 8.21
C GLU A 451 -12.68 -9.55 7.87
N ASN A 452 -11.55 -9.42 7.15
CA ASN A 452 -11.01 -8.13 6.76
C ASN A 452 -11.85 -7.51 5.63
N MET A 453 -12.55 -6.41 5.93
CA MET A 453 -13.41 -5.70 4.98
C MET A 453 -12.66 -5.25 3.71
N GLU A 454 -11.39 -4.86 3.83
CA GLU A 454 -10.58 -4.46 2.68
C GLU A 454 -10.32 -5.64 1.74
N VAL A 455 -10.06 -6.84 2.30
CA VAL A 455 -9.92 -8.07 1.50
C VAL A 455 -11.23 -8.38 0.77
N GLN A 456 -12.35 -8.33 1.48
CA GLN A 456 -13.66 -8.64 0.90
C GLN A 456 -14.06 -7.65 -0.22
N LYS A 457 -13.82 -6.35 -0.01
CA LYS A 457 -13.98 -5.30 -1.02
C LYS A 457 -13.13 -5.58 -2.25
N LEU A 458 -11.84 -5.88 -2.08
CA LEU A 458 -10.93 -6.16 -3.20
C LEU A 458 -11.34 -7.42 -3.97
N VAL A 459 -11.77 -8.47 -3.27
CA VAL A 459 -12.33 -9.69 -3.89
C VAL A 459 -13.53 -9.32 -4.76
N LEU A 460 -14.49 -8.55 -4.25
CA LEU A 460 -15.66 -8.10 -5.02
C LEU A 460 -15.26 -7.25 -6.24
N SER A 461 -14.28 -6.37 -6.09
CA SER A 461 -13.76 -5.56 -7.20
C SER A 461 -13.12 -6.41 -8.30
N ILE A 462 -12.39 -7.47 -7.94
CA ILE A 462 -11.85 -8.43 -8.91
C ILE A 462 -12.99 -9.20 -9.57
N LEU A 463 -13.93 -9.76 -8.79
CA LEU A 463 -15.07 -10.51 -9.32
C LEU A 463 -15.93 -9.67 -10.26
N TRP A 464 -16.07 -8.37 -9.98
CA TRP A 464 -16.71 -7.41 -10.87
C TRP A 464 -15.99 -7.32 -12.23
N ALA A 465 -14.68 -7.10 -12.21
CA ALA A 465 -13.88 -7.02 -13.43
C ALA A 465 -13.88 -8.34 -14.23
N LEU A 466 -13.84 -9.48 -13.54
CA LEU A 466 -13.94 -10.80 -14.17
C LEU A 466 -15.31 -11.04 -14.81
N SER A 467 -16.39 -10.63 -14.14
CA SER A 467 -17.76 -10.74 -14.66
C SER A 467 -17.94 -9.92 -15.93
N LYS A 468 -17.38 -8.70 -15.96
CA LYS A 468 -17.32 -7.88 -17.18
C LYS A 468 -16.52 -8.52 -18.31
N SER A 469 -15.49 -9.32 -17.97
CA SER A 469 -14.65 -9.97 -18.97
C SER A 469 -15.34 -11.15 -19.66
N VAL A 470 -16.04 -11.99 -18.89
CA VAL A 470 -16.66 -13.24 -19.40
C VAL A 470 -18.11 -13.07 -19.84
N GLY A 471 -18.78 -12.00 -19.42
CA GLY A 471 -20.18 -11.75 -19.72
C GLY A 471 -21.09 -12.94 -19.31
N PRO A 472 -21.91 -13.51 -20.22
CA PRO A 472 -22.87 -14.57 -19.88
C PRO A 472 -22.28 -15.84 -19.26
N GLU A 473 -20.98 -16.13 -19.46
CA GLU A 473 -20.36 -17.33 -18.86
C GLU A 473 -20.25 -17.24 -17.33
N VAL A 474 -20.42 -16.05 -16.75
CA VAL A 474 -20.44 -15.83 -15.29
C VAL A 474 -21.48 -16.70 -14.58
N ARG A 475 -22.56 -17.08 -15.26
CA ARG A 475 -23.62 -17.96 -14.75
C ARG A 475 -23.12 -19.34 -14.28
N ASN A 476 -21.94 -19.75 -14.71
CA ASN A 476 -21.33 -21.01 -14.29
C ASN A 476 -20.69 -20.93 -12.89
N LYS A 477 -20.45 -19.71 -12.38
CA LYS A 477 -19.76 -19.45 -11.10
C LYS A 477 -20.67 -18.77 -10.06
N VAL A 478 -21.71 -18.06 -10.47
CA VAL A 478 -22.61 -17.33 -9.56
C VAL A 478 -23.90 -18.09 -9.33
N THR A 479 -24.26 -18.27 -8.06
CA THR A 479 -25.47 -18.98 -7.61
C THR A 479 -26.42 -18.04 -6.89
N GLN A 480 -27.68 -18.45 -6.71
CA GLN A 480 -28.67 -17.66 -5.94
C GLN A 480 -28.17 -17.37 -4.53
N ALA A 481 -27.57 -18.35 -3.87
CA ALA A 481 -27.07 -18.20 -2.51
C ALA A 481 -25.97 -17.13 -2.40
N HIS A 482 -25.11 -17.02 -3.41
CA HIS A 482 -24.08 -15.97 -3.45
C HIS A 482 -24.72 -14.57 -3.54
N ILE A 483 -25.73 -14.42 -4.40
CA ILE A 483 -26.44 -13.15 -4.57
C ILE A 483 -27.19 -12.78 -3.28
N THR A 484 -28.04 -13.67 -2.79
CA THR A 484 -28.84 -13.41 -1.58
C THR A 484 -27.95 -13.11 -0.38
N GLY A 485 -26.85 -13.86 -0.16
CA GLY A 485 -25.92 -13.59 0.94
C GLY A 485 -25.21 -12.23 0.82
N LEU A 486 -24.82 -11.83 -0.40
CA LEU A 486 -24.21 -10.51 -0.62
C LEU A 486 -25.22 -9.37 -0.40
N LEU A 487 -26.46 -9.52 -0.88
CA LEU A 487 -27.54 -8.56 -0.68
C LEU A 487 -27.89 -8.38 0.80
N GLU A 488 -28.00 -9.48 1.54
CA GLU A 488 -28.24 -9.47 2.99
C GLU A 488 -27.13 -8.71 3.72
N LYS A 489 -25.87 -8.99 3.39
CA LYS A 489 -24.73 -8.30 3.98
C LYS A 489 -24.73 -6.80 3.66
N CYS A 490 -24.98 -6.41 2.40
CA CYS A 490 -25.05 -5.00 2.02
C CYS A 490 -26.18 -4.28 2.77
N THR A 491 -27.33 -4.94 2.94
CA THR A 491 -28.47 -4.40 3.69
C THR A 491 -28.13 -4.21 5.16
N GLN A 492 -27.46 -5.19 5.78
CA GLN A 492 -26.98 -5.09 7.17
C GLN A 492 -25.98 -3.95 7.35
N LEU A 493 -25.04 -3.77 6.42
CA LEU A 493 -24.07 -2.67 6.48
C LEU A 493 -24.74 -1.30 6.31
N THR A 494 -25.75 -1.20 5.45
CA THR A 494 -26.49 0.04 5.21
C THR A 494 -27.36 0.46 6.41
N GLN A 495 -27.92 -0.52 7.13
CA GLN A 495 -28.82 -0.27 8.26
C GLN A 495 -28.12 -0.35 9.64
N GLY A 496 -26.91 -0.89 9.69
CA GLY A 496 -26.19 -1.19 10.91
C GLY A 496 -25.37 -0.03 11.47
N SER A 497 -24.93 -0.17 12.73
CA SER A 497 -24.04 0.80 13.38
C SER A 497 -22.61 0.81 12.80
N SER A 498 -22.26 -0.13 11.92
CA SER A 498 -20.92 -0.26 11.32
C SER A 498 -20.48 0.97 10.53
N ILE A 499 -21.42 1.78 10.01
CA ILE A 499 -21.12 3.06 9.35
C ILE A 499 -20.53 4.07 10.36
N ALA A 500 -20.90 4.00 11.64
CA ALA A 500 -20.39 4.92 12.65
C ALA A 500 -18.91 4.69 12.99
N ASP A 501 -18.44 3.44 12.87
CA ASP A 501 -17.08 3.05 13.24
C ASP A 501 -16.09 3.22 12.06
N GLU A 502 -16.46 2.77 10.86
CA GLU A 502 -15.59 2.84 9.66
C GLU A 502 -16.38 3.22 8.38
N PRO A 503 -16.90 4.45 8.28
CA PRO A 503 -17.85 4.84 7.22
C PRO A 503 -17.29 4.65 5.81
N VAL A 504 -16.04 5.07 5.57
CA VAL A 504 -15.42 5.01 4.24
C VAL A 504 -15.24 3.57 3.77
N ALA A 505 -14.77 2.66 4.63
CA ALA A 505 -14.57 1.26 4.28
C ALA A 505 -15.90 0.57 3.90
N VAL A 506 -16.98 0.88 4.63
CA VAL A 506 -18.33 0.39 4.32
C VAL A 506 -18.79 0.89 2.95
N TYR A 507 -18.66 2.18 2.66
CA TYR A 507 -19.09 2.73 1.37
C TYR A 507 -18.28 2.17 0.19
N GLU A 508 -16.98 1.95 0.36
CA GLU A 508 -16.16 1.31 -0.67
C GLU A 508 -16.54 -0.15 -0.92
N PHE A 509 -16.84 -0.91 0.15
CA PHE A 509 -17.38 -2.27 0.01
C PHE A 509 -18.70 -2.26 -0.77
N LEU A 510 -19.63 -1.36 -0.42
CA LEU A 510 -20.93 -1.26 -1.07
C LEU A 510 -20.78 -0.91 -2.56
N LEU A 511 -19.91 0.02 -2.93
CA LEU A 511 -19.65 0.36 -4.33
C LEU A 511 -19.12 -0.84 -5.12
N SER A 512 -18.18 -1.61 -4.56
CA SER A 512 -17.69 -2.84 -5.20
C SER A 512 -18.78 -3.91 -5.34
N ALA A 513 -19.62 -4.07 -4.31
CA ALA A 513 -20.76 -5.00 -4.35
C ALA A 513 -21.79 -4.60 -5.41
N ILE A 514 -22.16 -3.32 -5.46
CA ILE A 514 -23.09 -2.75 -6.43
C ILE A 514 -22.58 -2.97 -7.86
N GLY A 515 -21.30 -2.67 -8.12
CA GLY A 515 -20.68 -2.89 -9.43
C GLY A 515 -20.73 -4.37 -9.85
N PHE A 516 -20.34 -5.28 -8.95
CA PHE A 516 -20.39 -6.72 -9.21
C PHE A 516 -21.83 -7.19 -9.49
N LEU A 517 -22.78 -6.88 -8.60
CA LEU A 517 -24.18 -7.28 -8.73
C LEU A 517 -24.80 -6.75 -10.02
N GLY A 518 -24.55 -5.49 -10.36
CA GLY A 518 -25.03 -4.88 -11.60
C GLY A 518 -24.51 -5.60 -12.85
N SER A 519 -23.21 -5.94 -12.87
CA SER A 519 -22.62 -6.69 -13.99
C SER A 519 -23.21 -8.09 -14.14
N VAL A 520 -23.54 -8.76 -13.02
CA VAL A 520 -24.16 -10.09 -13.04
C VAL A 520 -25.61 -10.02 -13.50
N ALA A 521 -26.40 -9.07 -12.98
CA ALA A 521 -27.83 -8.94 -13.29
C ALA A 521 -28.12 -8.85 -14.79
N GLN A 522 -27.25 -8.20 -15.56
CA GLN A 522 -27.42 -8.05 -17.01
C GLN A 522 -27.38 -9.39 -17.77
N VAL A 523 -26.63 -10.37 -17.27
CA VAL A 523 -26.23 -11.56 -18.06
C VAL A 523 -26.52 -12.90 -17.38
N ILE A 524 -27.00 -12.90 -16.13
CA ILE A 524 -27.19 -14.12 -15.33
C ILE A 524 -28.27 -15.08 -15.88
N GLY A 525 -29.20 -14.56 -16.69
CA GLY A 525 -30.29 -15.36 -17.27
C GLY A 525 -31.27 -15.91 -16.22
N ASN A 526 -31.36 -15.27 -15.06
CA ASN A 526 -32.27 -15.61 -13.97
C ASN A 526 -33.06 -14.36 -13.55
N THR A 527 -34.36 -14.37 -13.87
CA THR A 527 -35.27 -13.25 -13.62
C THR A 527 -35.43 -12.94 -12.14
N ASP A 528 -35.41 -13.94 -11.26
CA ASP A 528 -35.56 -13.75 -9.82
C ASP A 528 -34.32 -13.08 -9.21
N MET A 529 -33.11 -13.50 -9.60
CA MET A 529 -31.87 -12.81 -9.22
C MET A 529 -31.86 -11.37 -9.72
N THR A 530 -32.27 -11.15 -10.97
CA THR A 530 -32.32 -9.81 -11.56
C THR A 530 -33.31 -8.91 -10.81
N ARG A 531 -34.44 -9.46 -10.35
CA ARG A 531 -35.41 -8.77 -9.50
C ARG A 531 -34.83 -8.41 -8.14
N GLU A 532 -34.20 -9.35 -7.45
CA GLU A 532 -33.58 -9.08 -6.15
C GLU A 532 -32.51 -7.98 -6.23
N ILE A 533 -31.69 -8.01 -7.28
CA ILE A 533 -30.66 -6.99 -7.52
C ILE A 533 -31.32 -5.65 -7.86
N GLY A 534 -32.32 -5.62 -8.75
CA GLY A 534 -33.04 -4.40 -9.11
C GLY A 534 -33.72 -3.73 -7.91
N GLU A 535 -34.35 -4.51 -7.03
CA GLU A 535 -34.93 -4.02 -5.78
C GLU A 535 -33.88 -3.41 -4.86
N PHE A 536 -32.75 -4.11 -4.72
CA PHE A 536 -31.64 -3.63 -3.94
C PHE A 536 -31.12 -2.30 -4.47
N LEU A 537 -30.86 -2.17 -5.77
CA LEU A 537 -30.38 -0.92 -6.38
C LEU A 537 -31.33 0.25 -6.11
N LEU A 538 -32.65 0.05 -6.28
CA LEU A 538 -33.65 1.07 -5.95
C LEU A 538 -33.64 1.46 -4.46
N SER A 539 -33.44 0.48 -3.56
CA SER A 539 -33.34 0.74 -2.13
C SER A 539 -32.11 1.58 -1.78
N GLN A 540 -30.96 1.33 -2.43
CA GLN A 540 -29.72 2.07 -2.21
C GLN A 540 -29.84 3.50 -2.74
N ILE A 541 -30.47 3.70 -3.90
CA ILE A 541 -30.78 5.04 -4.42
C ILE A 541 -31.63 5.79 -3.40
N ALA A 542 -32.73 5.21 -2.96
CA ALA A 542 -33.65 5.85 -2.01
C ALA A 542 -32.97 6.19 -0.67
N HIS A 543 -32.05 5.35 -0.19
CA HIS A 543 -31.34 5.57 1.05
C HIS A 543 -30.29 6.69 0.93
N TYR A 544 -29.41 6.63 -0.06
CA TYR A 544 -28.23 7.50 -0.15
C TYR A 544 -28.47 8.83 -0.88
N VAL A 545 -29.64 9.07 -1.48
CA VAL A 545 -30.02 10.43 -1.92
C VAL A 545 -30.38 11.36 -0.77
N VAL A 546 -30.56 10.82 0.44
CA VAL A 546 -30.91 11.58 1.65
C VAL A 546 -29.65 12.05 2.37
N GLU A 547 -29.53 13.37 2.58
CA GLU A 547 -28.36 14.03 3.18
C GLU A 547 -27.97 13.46 4.55
N GLU A 548 -28.97 13.10 5.36
CA GLU A 548 -28.78 12.53 6.69
C GLU A 548 -28.10 11.15 6.67
N ASN A 549 -28.24 10.38 5.59
CA ASN A 549 -27.69 9.03 5.49
C ASN A 549 -26.29 9.02 4.87
N HIS A 550 -26.02 9.94 3.95
CA HIS A 550 -24.72 9.98 3.28
C HIS A 550 -23.71 10.93 3.95
N HIS A 551 -24.13 11.79 4.89
CA HIS A 551 -23.28 12.69 5.67
C HIS A 551 -22.30 13.56 4.86
N LYS A 552 -22.63 13.88 3.60
CA LYS A 552 -21.73 14.53 2.61
C LYS A 552 -20.40 13.80 2.38
N GLU A 553 -20.34 12.52 2.71
CA GLU A 553 -19.17 11.71 2.45
C GLU A 553 -19.13 11.34 0.97
N ARG A 554 -17.99 11.57 0.32
CA ARG A 554 -17.87 11.51 -1.15
C ARG A 554 -18.29 10.14 -1.69
N LYS A 555 -17.84 9.07 -1.04
CA LYS A 555 -18.13 7.69 -1.43
C LYS A 555 -19.60 7.32 -1.26
N ALA A 556 -20.25 7.80 -0.20
CA ALA A 556 -21.68 7.58 0.00
C ALA A 556 -22.53 8.29 -1.06
N VAL A 557 -22.12 9.51 -1.44
CA VAL A 557 -22.80 10.28 -2.50
C VAL A 557 -22.63 9.64 -3.88
N GLU A 558 -21.58 8.85 -4.11
CA GLU A 558 -21.36 8.12 -5.37
C GLU A 558 -22.35 6.95 -5.56
N ILE A 559 -22.77 6.29 -4.47
CA ILE A 559 -23.66 5.12 -4.48
C ILE A 559 -24.94 5.31 -5.32
N PRO A 560 -25.79 6.33 -5.09
CA PRO A 560 -27.05 6.47 -5.82
C PRO A 560 -26.82 6.69 -7.32
N PHE A 561 -25.73 7.34 -7.73
CA PHE A 561 -25.43 7.57 -9.14
C PHE A 561 -24.90 6.30 -9.82
N GLU A 562 -24.09 5.50 -9.12
CA GLU A 562 -23.66 4.20 -9.63
C GLU A 562 -24.84 3.24 -9.78
N CYS A 563 -25.73 3.17 -8.78
CA CYS A 563 -26.95 2.39 -8.88
C CYS A 563 -27.84 2.83 -10.06
N LEU A 564 -27.98 4.14 -10.29
CA LEU A 564 -28.76 4.66 -11.42
C LEU A 564 -28.18 4.26 -12.78
N ASN A 565 -26.86 4.35 -12.95
CA ASN A 565 -26.21 3.87 -14.18
C ASN A 565 -26.50 2.39 -14.43
N LEU A 566 -26.36 1.55 -13.41
CA LEU A 566 -26.66 0.14 -13.52
C LEU A 566 -28.14 -0.13 -13.83
N MET A 567 -29.06 0.67 -13.30
CA MET A 567 -30.49 0.57 -13.65
C MET A 567 -30.72 0.86 -15.14
N TYR A 568 -29.97 1.81 -15.72
CA TYR A 568 -30.04 2.10 -17.15
C TYR A 568 -29.50 0.94 -17.98
N ASP A 569 -28.37 0.37 -17.55
CA ASP A 569 -27.72 -0.73 -18.28
C ASP A 569 -28.56 -2.02 -18.21
N ILE A 570 -29.14 -2.34 -17.05
CA ILE A 570 -29.96 -3.55 -16.86
C ILE A 570 -31.28 -3.41 -17.61
N PHE A 571 -32.02 -2.31 -17.42
CA PHE A 571 -33.39 -2.17 -17.94
C PHE A 571 -33.49 -1.28 -19.19
N GLY A 572 -32.39 -1.20 -19.95
CA GLY A 572 -32.25 -0.37 -21.14
C GLY A 572 -33.11 -0.77 -22.34
N ASP A 573 -33.55 -2.02 -22.40
CA ASP A 573 -34.23 -2.59 -23.57
C ASP A 573 -35.43 -3.48 -23.18
N ALA A 574 -36.60 -3.21 -23.74
CA ALA A 574 -37.81 -4.01 -23.58
C ALA A 574 -37.72 -5.43 -24.17
N GLU A 575 -36.74 -5.71 -25.03
CA GLU A 575 -36.51 -7.05 -25.58
C GLU A 575 -35.89 -8.01 -24.57
N TYR A 576 -35.34 -7.52 -23.45
CA TYR A 576 -34.80 -8.39 -22.41
C TYR A 576 -35.88 -9.18 -21.68
N ASP A 577 -35.65 -10.49 -21.49
CA ASP A 577 -36.58 -11.44 -20.88
C ASP A 577 -37.05 -11.03 -19.47
N TYR A 578 -36.23 -10.26 -18.76
CA TYR A 578 -36.53 -9.78 -17.41
C TYR A 578 -37.18 -8.38 -17.36
N ASP A 579 -37.24 -7.63 -18.46
CA ASP A 579 -37.78 -6.26 -18.43
C ASP A 579 -39.26 -6.24 -18.02
N LEU A 580 -40.10 -7.01 -18.70
CA LEU A 580 -41.54 -7.10 -18.37
C LEU A 580 -41.78 -7.62 -16.93
N PRO A 581 -41.28 -8.81 -16.52
CA PRO A 581 -41.58 -9.39 -15.21
C PRO A 581 -40.86 -8.75 -14.02
N VAL A 582 -39.93 -7.81 -14.26
CA VAL A 582 -39.20 -7.11 -13.19
C VAL A 582 -39.47 -5.62 -13.24
N PHE A 583 -39.12 -4.94 -14.32
CA PHE A 583 -39.20 -3.48 -14.41
C PHE A 583 -40.66 -3.00 -14.51
N VAL A 584 -41.44 -3.58 -15.42
CA VAL A 584 -42.82 -3.16 -15.68
C VAL A 584 -43.73 -3.62 -14.55
N GLU A 585 -43.76 -4.92 -14.26
CA GLU A 585 -44.60 -5.49 -13.20
C GLU A 585 -44.19 -5.03 -11.79
N GLY A 586 -42.90 -4.75 -11.57
CA GLY A 586 -42.39 -4.18 -10.32
C GLY A 586 -42.60 -2.66 -10.16
N ALA A 587 -43.20 -1.99 -11.14
CA ALA A 587 -43.46 -0.55 -11.16
C ALA A 587 -42.19 0.31 -10.94
N TYR A 588 -41.05 -0.09 -11.54
CA TYR A 588 -39.77 0.60 -11.33
C TYR A 588 -39.77 2.01 -11.92
N LEU A 589 -40.46 2.21 -13.04
CA LEU A 589 -40.64 3.51 -13.66
C LEU A 589 -41.25 4.54 -12.71
N ASP A 590 -42.31 4.15 -11.97
CA ASP A 590 -42.97 5.05 -11.03
C ASP A 590 -42.09 5.37 -9.82
N ARG A 591 -41.33 4.40 -9.33
CA ARG A 591 -40.36 4.62 -8.25
C ARG A 591 -39.22 5.55 -8.67
N LEU A 592 -38.70 5.39 -9.89
CA LEU A 592 -37.68 6.28 -10.44
C LEU A 592 -38.20 7.72 -10.61
N ARG A 593 -39.45 7.90 -11.07
CA ARG A 593 -40.12 9.21 -11.11
C ARG A 593 -40.24 9.85 -9.72
N GLN A 594 -40.57 9.07 -8.70
CA GLN A 594 -40.67 9.55 -7.33
C GLN A 594 -39.30 9.93 -6.74
N LEU A 595 -38.23 9.22 -7.13
CA LEU A 595 -36.87 9.48 -6.69
C LEU A 595 -36.20 10.66 -7.42
N GLU A 596 -36.60 10.98 -8.64
CA GLU A 596 -35.98 12.03 -9.48
C GLU A 596 -35.78 13.37 -8.75
N PRO A 597 -36.76 13.93 -8.00
CA PRO A 597 -36.57 15.19 -7.30
C PRO A 597 -35.52 15.12 -6.18
N ALA A 598 -35.41 13.98 -5.51
CA ALA A 598 -34.40 13.76 -4.47
C ALA A 598 -33.00 13.60 -5.08
N VAL A 599 -32.88 12.80 -6.15
CA VAL A 599 -31.64 12.68 -6.95
C VAL A 599 -31.19 14.05 -7.45
N LYS A 600 -32.14 14.88 -7.92
CA LYS A 600 -31.86 16.25 -8.36
C LYS A 600 -31.24 17.10 -7.26
N THR A 601 -31.77 16.98 -6.06
CA THR A 601 -31.29 17.73 -4.89
C THR A 601 -29.90 17.25 -4.50
N CYS A 602 -29.71 15.93 -4.42
CA CYS A 602 -28.43 15.30 -4.09
C CYS A 602 -27.31 15.74 -5.04
N TYR A 603 -27.49 15.63 -6.37
CA TYR A 603 -26.41 16.03 -7.29
C TYR A 603 -26.11 17.53 -7.20
N LYS A 604 -27.12 18.38 -6.97
CA LYS A 604 -26.93 19.84 -6.87
C LYS A 604 -26.08 20.22 -5.67
N GLN A 605 -26.17 19.49 -4.57
CA GLN A 605 -25.42 19.71 -3.34
C GLN A 605 -23.95 19.28 -3.42
N ILE A 606 -23.56 18.49 -4.41
CA ILE A 606 -22.15 18.14 -4.64
C ILE A 606 -21.35 19.42 -4.90
N ASP A 607 -20.30 19.63 -4.09
CA ASP A 607 -19.40 20.77 -4.21
C ASP A 607 -18.49 20.59 -5.42
N LYS A 608 -18.68 21.43 -6.44
CA LYS A 608 -17.89 21.40 -7.68
C LYS A 608 -16.42 21.76 -7.50
N ASN A 609 -16.06 22.45 -6.42
CA ASN A 609 -14.68 22.87 -6.15
C ASN A 609 -13.91 21.75 -5.45
N ARG A 610 -14.59 20.99 -4.58
CA ARG A 610 -14.03 19.84 -3.88
C ARG A 610 -14.07 18.57 -4.74
N ASP A 611 -15.21 18.27 -5.33
CA ASP A 611 -15.53 16.99 -5.98
C ASP A 611 -15.95 17.19 -7.45
N LYS A 612 -15.11 17.88 -8.23
CA LYS A 612 -15.41 18.26 -9.63
C LYS A 612 -15.79 17.06 -10.50
N ASP A 613 -15.02 15.97 -10.45
CA ASP A 613 -15.26 14.80 -11.30
C ASP A 613 -16.58 14.08 -10.94
N LEU A 614 -16.86 13.96 -9.63
CA LEU A 614 -18.13 13.40 -9.15
C LEU A 614 -19.30 14.28 -9.58
N LYS A 615 -19.15 15.61 -9.53
CA LYS A 615 -20.19 16.55 -9.98
C LYS A 615 -20.56 16.34 -11.44
N ILE A 616 -19.56 16.23 -12.31
CA ILE A 616 -19.75 16.03 -13.75
C ILE A 616 -20.46 14.71 -14.01
N ARG A 617 -19.96 13.61 -13.42
CA ARG A 617 -20.60 12.29 -13.53
C ARG A 617 -22.04 12.33 -13.03
N ALA A 618 -22.29 12.86 -11.84
CA ALA A 618 -23.63 12.92 -11.25
C ALA A 618 -24.61 13.76 -12.09
N GLU A 619 -24.14 14.85 -12.70
CA GLU A 619 -24.93 15.67 -13.62
C GLU A 619 -25.31 14.90 -14.89
N GLU A 620 -24.38 14.14 -15.46
CA GLU A 620 -24.64 13.24 -16.59
C GLU A 620 -25.65 12.15 -16.24
N VAL A 621 -25.44 11.44 -15.13
CA VAL A 621 -26.36 10.38 -14.65
C VAL A 621 -27.76 10.92 -14.41
N TYR A 622 -27.87 12.11 -13.81
CA TYR A 622 -29.16 12.77 -13.62
C TYR A 622 -29.81 13.18 -14.94
N GLY A 623 -29.04 13.72 -15.89
CA GLY A 623 -29.54 14.02 -17.23
C GLY A 623 -30.07 12.78 -17.93
N ASN A 624 -29.39 11.64 -17.76
CA ASN A 624 -29.82 10.35 -18.28
C ASN A 624 -31.06 9.81 -17.56
N LEU A 625 -31.27 10.06 -16.27
CA LEU A 625 -32.50 9.68 -15.55
C LEU A 625 -33.75 10.24 -16.23
N GLY A 626 -33.75 11.54 -16.53
CA GLY A 626 -34.87 12.19 -17.20
C GLY A 626 -35.13 11.62 -18.60
N ARG A 627 -34.07 11.32 -19.36
CA ARG A 627 -34.17 10.69 -20.68
C ARG A 627 -34.69 9.26 -20.59
N PHE A 628 -34.20 8.49 -19.63
CA PHE A 628 -34.56 7.10 -19.40
C PHE A 628 -36.03 6.96 -19.02
N ILE A 629 -36.55 7.81 -18.11
CA ILE A 629 -37.98 7.83 -17.76
C ILE A 629 -38.85 8.06 -19.00
N VAL A 630 -38.53 9.09 -19.80
CA VAL A 630 -39.29 9.41 -21.03
C VAL A 630 -39.18 8.29 -22.08
N TYR A 631 -38.02 7.64 -22.16
CA TYR A 631 -37.80 6.51 -23.04
C TYR A 631 -38.69 5.31 -22.65
N LYS A 632 -38.62 4.87 -21.38
CA LYS A 632 -39.40 3.72 -20.88
C LYS A 632 -40.91 3.95 -20.91
N GLU A 633 -41.36 5.21 -20.80
CA GLU A 633 -42.77 5.58 -21.01
C GLU A 633 -43.29 5.25 -22.40
N ARG A 634 -42.44 5.43 -23.42
CA ARG A 634 -42.83 5.29 -24.83
C ARG A 634 -42.58 3.89 -25.36
N GLU A 635 -41.64 3.17 -24.77
CA GLU A 635 -41.16 1.88 -25.25
C GLU A 635 -42.28 0.82 -25.37
N ARG A 636 -43.30 0.90 -24.50
CA ARG A 636 -44.45 -0.02 -24.49
C ARG A 636 -45.82 0.68 -24.55
N ALA A 637 -45.84 1.99 -24.88
CA ALA A 637 -47.07 2.76 -25.10
C ALA A 637 -47.52 2.66 -26.56
#